data_AF-A0A7N5ZQV9-F1
#
_entry.id   AF-A0A7N5ZQV9-F1
#
_cell.length_a   1.000
_cell.length_b   1.000
_cell.length_c   1.000
_cell.angle_alpha   90.00
_cell.angle_beta   90.00
_cell.angle_gamma   90.00
#
_symmetry.space_group_name_H-M   'P 1'
#
loop_
_entity.id
_entity.type
_entity.pdbx_description
1 polymer ?
#
loop_
_entity_poly.entity_id
_entity_poly.type
_entity_poly.pdbx_seq_one_letter_code
_entity_poly.pdbx_strand_id
1 'polypeptide(L)'
;MTKSYEFNWQKPLHEFMQEGASFDRFDEDPYIFEPNCQMKVDEYGFFITWKSEGKEGQVLECSLINSIRVGAVPKDPKILSSFEAIGKTEADLEGCIICLCSGTDLVNLNFMFMVAENPDIAKRDGSLSNLYLSCVFSCSWMRMCFLTNVNGKIPVRGITRTFASGKTEKGIFQALKDLGLPSGKNDEIEPSDFTFDIFYALTQKICPRTDIEELFKKINGNKTDYLTVDQLVSFLNENQRDPRLNEILFPFYDPKRAMQIIEKYERDEELKKKGRMSSDGFCRYLMSDENAPVFLDRLELYQEMDQPLAHYFISSSHNTYLTGRQFGGKSSVEMYRQVLLSGCRCVELDCWDGKGEDQEPIITHGKAMCTDILFKDVIQAIKETAFVTSEYPVILSFENHCSKPQQYKMAKYCEEIFGDLLLKHYFLIQLHNEQLEAFKKHMEAGETNTPAIIMGEENEDDPENGQLNYMFVCIQVKKVPDDEVTEISEATDATDISEASDQDNNKKGGDVAEDSEEALIAQYTYVGATTNIHPYLSAMVNYAQPVKFQSFDVAEERNIHHNMSSFNESVGLGYLKTNAIEFVNYNKRQMSRIYPKGGRVDSSNYMPQIFWNAGCQMVSLNFQTPDLAMQLNQGKFEYNGSCGYLLKPDFMRRSDRMFDPFSETPVDGVIAATCSVQVFSGQFLSDKKIGTYVEVDMYGLPTDTIRKEFRTRMVMNNGLNPAYNEEPFVFRKVILPDLAVLRIAVYDDNNKLIGQRILPLDGLQAGYRHISLRNEGNKPLSLPTIFCQIILKTYVPDGFGAIVDALSDPKKFLTIAEKRADQMKALGIDTNDIADVPSGSSKNDKKGKGKGDTVKASVTPQASSDMAQTSNSAQNNTAETKKGIFGLIHTYLKLIKKQQKELNTLKKKHSKDQNIMQKAHCTQVDKIVSLHEKEKTTLEKLLEKAIKKRGENNCQELKKETEDKIQTLVAEHKAKVKDITAQHTKEWSELISSHSVEEQEMKDSHVTQQCEHLKKLLATVQEQQTMQLKLIHDRQSKEMRANQAKMSMENSKAISQDKTIKNKAERERRVRELNSSNTKKFLDERKRLAMKHQKEMEQLQKNQREQLEKLEKFNEQLLKSHHANKQVQGQGHAADGEVGGGDGPQTCHTGVRAPSHVT
;
A
#
# COMPACT_ATOMS: atom_id res chain seq x y z
N MET A 1 -8.23 -18.85 -14.62
CA MET A 1 -7.19 -19.86 -14.30
C MET A 1 -7.26 -21.04 -15.26
N THR A 2 -6.10 -21.59 -15.64
CA THR A 2 -6.01 -22.75 -16.55
C THR A 2 -6.15 -24.10 -15.86
N LYS A 3 -5.98 -24.13 -14.54
CA LYS A 3 -6.48 -25.21 -13.69
C LYS A 3 -7.90 -24.87 -13.22
N SER A 4 -8.72 -25.91 -13.03
CA SER A 4 -9.96 -25.77 -12.27
C SER A 4 -9.59 -25.36 -10.85
N TYR A 5 -10.17 -24.26 -10.38
CA TYR A 5 -10.04 -23.83 -8.99
C TYR A 5 -11.43 -23.95 -8.37
N GLU A 6 -11.56 -24.86 -7.42
CA GLU A 6 -12.78 -25.02 -6.63
C GLU A 6 -12.68 -24.10 -5.42
N PHE A 7 -13.17 -22.88 -5.58
CA PHE A 7 -13.40 -22.00 -4.45
C PHE A 7 -14.62 -22.54 -3.69
N ASN A 8 -14.40 -23.11 -2.50
CA ASN A 8 -15.49 -23.57 -1.68
C ASN A 8 -16.07 -22.40 -0.87
N TRP A 9 -17.06 -21.72 -1.46
CA TRP A 9 -17.80 -20.66 -0.79
C TRP A 9 -18.86 -21.18 0.19
N GLN A 10 -19.20 -22.47 0.13
CA GLN A 10 -20.23 -23.09 0.96
C GLN A 10 -19.62 -23.55 2.28
N LYS A 11 -19.98 -22.85 3.36
CA LYS A 11 -19.74 -23.36 4.70
C LYS A 11 -20.79 -24.44 5.01
N PRO A 12 -20.40 -25.59 5.59
CA PRO A 12 -21.36 -26.60 6.01
C PRO A 12 -22.30 -25.98 7.06
N LEU A 13 -23.59 -25.94 6.73
CA LEU A 13 -24.64 -25.52 7.66
C LEU A 13 -25.09 -26.72 8.49
N HIS A 14 -25.44 -26.47 9.74
CA HIS A 14 -25.97 -27.52 10.60
C HIS A 14 -27.39 -27.90 10.14
N GLU A 15 -27.70 -29.21 10.14
CA GLU A 15 -28.96 -29.75 9.61
C GLU A 15 -30.21 -29.08 10.21
N PHE A 16 -30.22 -28.80 11.52
CA PHE A 16 -31.34 -28.12 12.19
C PHE A 16 -31.65 -26.72 11.62
N MET A 17 -30.63 -25.99 11.15
CA MET A 17 -30.84 -24.66 10.55
C MET A 17 -31.53 -24.76 9.19
N GLN A 18 -31.29 -25.85 8.46
CA GLN A 18 -31.90 -26.11 7.16
C GLN A 18 -33.28 -26.76 7.29
N GLU A 19 -33.49 -27.66 8.26
CA GLU A 19 -34.81 -28.23 8.55
C GLU A 19 -35.78 -27.16 9.07
N GLY A 20 -35.24 -26.20 9.82
CA GLY A 20 -35.96 -25.11 10.44
C GLY A 20 -36.27 -25.41 11.91
N ALA A 21 -36.27 -24.38 12.74
CA ALA A 21 -36.53 -24.48 14.17
C ALA A 21 -37.44 -23.36 14.66
N SER A 22 -38.18 -23.62 15.74
CA SER A 22 -39.09 -22.67 16.36
C SER A 22 -38.34 -21.80 17.37
N PHE A 23 -38.44 -20.48 17.21
CA PHE A 23 -37.85 -19.49 18.12
C PHE A 23 -38.91 -18.47 18.54
N ASP A 24 -38.77 -17.90 19.72
CA ASP A 24 -39.54 -16.69 20.06
C ASP A 24 -38.70 -15.47 19.71
N ARG A 25 -39.27 -14.52 18.95
CA ARG A 25 -38.59 -13.29 18.57
C ARG A 25 -39.12 -12.11 19.37
N PHE A 26 -38.23 -11.21 19.77
CA PHE A 26 -38.61 -9.92 20.34
C PHE A 26 -37.69 -8.78 19.90
N ASP A 27 -38.21 -7.56 19.91
CA ASP A 27 -37.46 -6.31 19.76
C ASP A 27 -37.88 -5.33 20.87
N GLU A 28 -36.94 -4.53 21.37
CA GLU A 28 -37.19 -3.58 22.47
C GLU A 28 -37.75 -2.24 21.95
N ASP A 29 -37.26 -1.75 20.81
CA ASP A 29 -37.70 -0.48 20.20
C ASP A 29 -37.65 -0.54 18.66
N PRO A 30 -38.80 -0.59 17.95
CA PRO A 30 -40.15 -0.63 18.52
C PRO A 30 -40.42 -1.98 19.22
N TYR A 31 -41.25 -1.95 20.27
CA TYR A 31 -41.66 -3.17 20.97
C TYR A 31 -42.35 -4.17 20.03
N ILE A 32 -41.75 -5.35 19.86
CA ILE A 32 -42.28 -6.46 19.06
C ILE A 32 -42.11 -7.74 19.87
N PHE A 33 -43.14 -8.59 19.88
CA PHE A 33 -43.08 -9.95 20.41
C PHE A 33 -43.79 -10.90 19.44
N GLU A 34 -43.08 -11.93 19.00
CA GLU A 34 -43.50 -12.90 17.99
C GLU A 34 -43.19 -14.31 18.49
N PRO A 35 -44.15 -14.99 19.16
CA PRO A 35 -43.94 -16.34 19.66
C PRO A 35 -43.98 -17.38 18.52
N ASN A 36 -43.32 -18.52 18.72
CA ASN A 36 -43.32 -19.67 17.80
C ASN A 36 -42.98 -19.32 16.35
N CYS A 37 -42.00 -18.45 16.16
CA CYS A 37 -41.51 -18.05 14.85
C CYS A 37 -40.69 -19.19 14.22
N GLN A 38 -41.12 -19.66 13.06
CA GLN A 38 -40.41 -20.72 12.33
C GLN A 38 -39.26 -20.09 11.56
N MET A 39 -38.03 -20.31 12.02
CA MET A 39 -36.81 -19.81 11.40
C MET A 39 -36.15 -20.90 10.57
N LYS A 40 -35.63 -20.53 9.40
CA LYS A 40 -34.85 -21.42 8.53
C LYS A 40 -33.75 -20.64 7.83
N VAL A 41 -32.59 -21.28 7.69
CA VAL A 41 -31.49 -20.84 6.84
C VAL A 41 -31.55 -21.62 5.53
N ASP A 42 -31.36 -20.95 4.40
CA ASP A 42 -31.36 -21.63 3.11
C ASP A 42 -30.13 -22.53 2.93
N GLU A 43 -30.20 -23.46 1.96
CA GLU A 43 -29.16 -24.46 1.70
C GLU A 43 -27.77 -23.86 1.41
N TYR A 44 -27.71 -22.60 0.95
CA TYR A 44 -26.49 -21.89 0.62
C TYR A 44 -26.04 -20.88 1.70
N GLY A 45 -26.86 -20.67 2.74
CA GLY A 45 -26.58 -19.73 3.83
C GLY A 45 -26.65 -18.25 3.44
N PHE A 46 -27.35 -17.90 2.36
CA PHE A 46 -27.50 -16.51 1.93
C PHE A 46 -28.48 -15.71 2.78
N PHE A 47 -29.49 -16.37 3.33
CA PHE A 47 -30.62 -15.77 3.99
C PHE A 47 -31.04 -16.53 5.24
N ILE A 48 -31.34 -15.78 6.29
CA ILE A 48 -32.17 -16.23 7.40
C ILE A 48 -33.60 -15.82 7.07
N THR A 49 -34.51 -16.78 7.06
CA THR A 49 -35.93 -16.56 6.80
C THR A 49 -36.73 -16.91 8.05
N TRP A 50 -37.77 -16.14 8.33
CA TRP A 50 -38.68 -16.47 9.42
C TRP A 50 -40.11 -16.07 9.11
N LYS A 51 -41.06 -16.82 9.68
CA LYS A 51 -42.49 -16.55 9.56
C LYS A 51 -43.20 -16.84 10.87
N SER A 52 -43.96 -15.84 11.34
CA SER A 52 -44.91 -16.00 12.44
C SER A 52 -46.33 -16.22 11.90
N GLU A 53 -47.18 -16.82 12.72
CA GLU A 53 -48.59 -17.03 12.38
C GLU A 53 -49.30 -15.70 12.06
N GLY A 54 -50.01 -15.65 10.93
CA GLY A 54 -50.72 -14.44 10.47
C GLY A 54 -49.85 -13.30 9.94
N LYS A 55 -48.52 -13.48 9.84
CA LYS A 55 -47.59 -12.47 9.28
C LYS A 55 -47.03 -12.90 7.91
N GLU A 56 -46.54 -11.91 7.17
CA GLU A 56 -45.80 -12.13 5.92
C GLU A 56 -44.43 -12.76 6.22
N GLY A 57 -43.87 -13.50 5.26
CA GLY A 57 -42.52 -14.06 5.39
C GLY A 57 -41.48 -12.94 5.42
N GLN A 58 -40.55 -13.02 6.38
CA GLN A 58 -39.47 -12.06 6.53
C GLN A 58 -38.13 -12.70 6.18
N VAL A 59 -37.18 -11.88 5.73
CA VAL A 59 -35.86 -12.33 5.28
C VAL A 59 -34.78 -11.35 5.72
N LEU A 60 -33.68 -11.89 6.22
CA LEU A 60 -32.45 -11.19 6.54
C LEU A 60 -31.33 -11.76 5.68
N GLU A 61 -30.61 -10.90 4.98
CA GLU A 61 -29.47 -11.29 4.16
C GLU A 61 -28.25 -11.50 5.07
N CYS A 62 -27.68 -12.71 5.05
CA CYS A 62 -26.56 -13.07 5.92
C CYS A 62 -25.32 -12.20 5.69
N SER A 63 -25.16 -11.64 4.48
CA SER A 63 -24.05 -10.73 4.15
C SER A 63 -24.08 -9.42 4.95
N LEU A 64 -25.25 -9.04 5.44
CA LEU A 64 -25.48 -7.86 6.28
C LEU A 64 -25.35 -8.16 7.76
N ILE A 65 -25.15 -9.42 8.16
CA ILE A 65 -24.91 -9.78 9.56
C ILE A 65 -23.46 -9.40 9.91
N ASN A 66 -23.33 -8.70 11.03
CA ASN A 66 -22.05 -8.28 11.58
C ASN A 66 -21.61 -9.23 12.71
N SER A 67 -22.54 -9.64 13.57
CA SER A 67 -22.26 -10.61 14.64
C SER A 67 -23.52 -11.35 15.05
N ILE A 68 -23.36 -12.60 15.47
CA ILE A 68 -24.35 -13.38 16.21
C ILE A 68 -23.72 -13.74 17.55
N ARG A 69 -24.43 -13.45 18.65
CA ARG A 69 -23.91 -13.65 20.00
C ARG A 69 -25.02 -14.00 20.98
N VAL A 70 -24.67 -14.64 22.09
CA VAL A 70 -25.62 -14.86 23.18
C VAL A 70 -25.97 -13.51 23.80
N GLY A 71 -27.26 -13.18 23.82
CA GLY A 71 -27.81 -11.96 24.40
C GLY A 71 -28.05 -12.08 25.91
N ALA A 72 -28.15 -10.93 26.57
CA ALA A 72 -28.57 -10.87 27.96
C ALA A 72 -30.10 -11.00 28.08
N VAL A 73 -30.58 -11.45 29.24
CA VAL A 73 -32.00 -11.46 29.56
C VAL A 73 -32.57 -10.04 29.51
N PRO A 74 -33.70 -9.81 28.80
CA PRO A 74 -34.28 -8.47 28.65
C PRO A 74 -34.71 -7.92 30.01
N LYS A 75 -34.47 -6.63 30.23
CA LYS A 75 -34.86 -5.92 31.47
C LYS A 75 -36.20 -5.20 31.36
N ASP A 76 -36.77 -5.09 30.17
CA ASP A 76 -38.07 -4.44 29.98
C ASP A 76 -39.19 -5.32 30.59
N PRO A 77 -39.94 -4.81 31.58
CA PRO A 77 -41.05 -5.55 32.19
C PRO A 77 -42.11 -6.03 31.18
N LYS A 78 -42.34 -5.31 30.07
CA LYS A 78 -43.32 -5.71 29.05
C LYS A 78 -42.92 -6.97 28.31
N ILE A 79 -41.63 -7.11 28.02
CA ILE A 79 -41.06 -8.28 27.34
C ILE A 79 -41.12 -9.48 28.28
N LEU A 80 -40.69 -9.30 29.54
CA LEU A 80 -40.75 -10.34 30.57
C LEU A 80 -42.19 -10.83 30.80
N SER A 81 -43.16 -9.93 30.94
CA SER A 81 -44.58 -10.32 31.08
C SER A 81 -45.13 -11.09 29.87
N SER A 82 -44.59 -10.85 28.67
CA SER A 82 -45.00 -11.60 27.47
C SER A 82 -44.42 -13.02 27.44
N PHE A 83 -43.20 -13.20 27.93
CA PHE A 83 -42.60 -14.52 28.13
C PHE A 83 -43.30 -15.30 29.26
N GLU A 84 -43.64 -14.64 30.36
CA GLU A 84 -44.43 -15.25 31.44
C GLU A 84 -45.81 -15.71 30.94
N ALA A 85 -46.45 -14.94 30.05
CA ALA A 85 -47.75 -15.30 29.47
C ALA A 85 -47.69 -16.58 28.61
N ILE A 86 -46.53 -16.94 28.07
CA ILE A 86 -46.30 -18.21 27.36
C ILE A 86 -45.62 -19.27 28.23
N GLY A 87 -45.48 -19.03 29.54
CA GLY A 87 -44.99 -19.99 30.53
C GLY A 87 -43.47 -20.09 30.68
N LYS A 88 -42.71 -19.11 30.17
CA LYS A 88 -41.24 -19.05 30.34
C LYS A 88 -40.87 -18.10 31.48
N THR A 89 -40.00 -18.55 32.38
CA THR A 89 -39.47 -17.74 33.49
C THR A 89 -38.15 -17.07 33.12
N GLU A 90 -37.71 -16.09 33.90
CA GLU A 90 -36.41 -15.41 33.70
C GLU A 90 -35.23 -16.40 33.68
N ALA A 91 -35.29 -17.44 34.53
CA ALA A 91 -34.26 -18.49 34.59
C ALA A 91 -34.22 -19.35 33.31
N ASP A 92 -35.36 -19.53 32.64
CA ASP A 92 -35.43 -20.31 31.39
C ASP A 92 -34.83 -19.54 30.19
N LEU A 93 -34.72 -18.22 30.30
CA LEU A 93 -34.16 -17.35 29.26
C LEU A 93 -32.62 -17.26 29.33
N GLU A 94 -32.03 -17.60 30.47
CA GLU A 94 -30.60 -17.44 30.70
C GLU A 94 -29.78 -18.32 29.75
N GLY A 95 -28.95 -17.68 28.92
CA GLY A 95 -28.12 -18.37 27.91
C GLY A 95 -28.88 -18.89 26.68
N CYS A 96 -30.19 -18.68 26.59
CA CYS A 96 -31.03 -19.10 25.45
C CYS A 96 -31.25 -17.99 24.41
N ILE A 97 -30.92 -16.73 24.75
CA ILE A 97 -31.16 -15.58 23.87
C ILE A 97 -30.02 -15.44 22.89
N ILE A 98 -30.35 -15.29 21.62
CA ILE A 98 -29.46 -15.01 20.50
C ILE A 98 -29.72 -13.56 20.06
N CYS A 99 -28.68 -12.75 20.03
CA CYS A 99 -28.68 -11.39 19.52
C CYS A 99 -28.02 -11.37 18.14
N LEU A 100 -28.81 -11.12 17.10
CA LEU A 100 -28.33 -10.89 15.74
C LEU A 100 -28.13 -9.39 15.54
N CYS A 101 -26.88 -8.99 15.31
CA CYS A 101 -26.54 -7.63 14.91
C CYS A 101 -26.31 -7.59 13.40
N SER A 102 -27.07 -6.76 12.70
CA SER A 102 -26.97 -6.59 11.25
C SER A 102 -26.96 -5.11 10.87
N GLY A 103 -26.29 -4.76 9.78
CA GLY A 103 -26.21 -3.37 9.34
C GLY A 103 -25.63 -3.22 7.94
N THR A 104 -26.02 -2.14 7.25
CA THR A 104 -25.43 -1.76 5.97
C THR A 104 -24.06 -1.11 6.13
N ASP A 105 -23.79 -0.57 7.33
CA ASP A 105 -22.54 0.06 7.73
C ASP A 105 -22.27 -0.24 9.22
N LEU A 106 -21.18 0.30 9.76
CA LEU A 106 -20.73 0.02 11.13
C LEU A 106 -21.47 0.83 12.21
N VAL A 107 -22.29 1.82 11.82
CA VAL A 107 -22.95 2.77 12.73
C VAL A 107 -24.45 2.49 12.82
N ASN A 108 -25.10 2.31 11.67
CA ASN A 108 -26.53 2.07 11.54
C ASN A 108 -26.81 0.57 11.65
N LEU A 109 -26.85 0.10 12.90
CA LEU A 109 -27.07 -1.29 13.25
C LEU A 109 -28.54 -1.54 13.61
N ASN A 110 -29.01 -2.73 13.26
CA ASN A 110 -30.27 -3.30 13.69
C ASN A 110 -29.97 -4.53 14.57
N PHE A 111 -30.67 -4.62 15.70
CA PHE A 111 -30.55 -5.73 16.63
C PHE A 111 -31.86 -6.51 16.61
N MET A 112 -31.76 -7.82 16.46
CA MET A 112 -32.88 -8.75 16.54
C MET A 112 -32.57 -9.78 17.60
N PHE A 113 -33.54 -10.03 18.48
CA PHE A 113 -33.39 -11.01 19.56
C PHE A 113 -34.29 -12.21 19.32
N MET A 114 -33.70 -13.40 19.44
CA MET A 114 -34.37 -14.68 19.27
C MET A 114 -34.10 -15.57 20.47
N VAL A 115 -35.09 -16.32 20.94
CA VAL A 115 -34.97 -17.20 22.10
C VAL A 115 -35.02 -18.64 21.63
N ALA A 116 -33.91 -19.35 21.79
CA ALA A 116 -33.81 -20.78 21.53
C ALA A 116 -34.54 -21.59 22.61
N GLU A 117 -34.83 -22.86 22.31
CA GLU A 117 -35.45 -23.78 23.27
C GLU A 117 -34.51 -24.16 24.42
N ASN A 118 -33.20 -24.20 24.15
CA ASN A 118 -32.18 -24.50 25.16
C ASN A 118 -30.87 -23.73 24.89
N PRO A 119 -29.99 -23.61 25.91
CA PRO A 119 -28.71 -22.89 25.77
C PRO A 119 -27.74 -23.53 24.78
N ASP A 120 -27.83 -24.84 24.53
CA ASP A 120 -26.93 -25.54 23.61
C ASP A 120 -27.21 -25.13 22.16
N ILE A 121 -28.47 -24.94 21.78
CA ILE A 121 -28.86 -24.41 20.46
C ILE A 121 -28.36 -22.97 20.31
N ALA A 122 -28.50 -22.12 21.33
CA ALA A 122 -28.02 -20.74 21.30
C ALA A 122 -26.49 -20.63 21.21
N LYS A 123 -25.74 -21.54 21.83
CA LYS A 123 -24.27 -21.58 21.77
C LYS A 123 -23.73 -22.11 20.43
N ARG A 124 -24.48 -22.97 19.73
CA ARG A 124 -24.07 -23.55 18.44
C ARG A 124 -24.16 -22.56 17.26
N ASP A 125 -24.79 -21.40 17.44
CA ASP A 125 -25.19 -20.47 16.36
C ASP A 125 -24.19 -19.34 16.05
N GLY A 126 -22.97 -19.38 16.62
CA GLY A 126 -21.94 -18.35 16.42
C GLY A 126 -21.24 -18.37 15.03
N SER A 127 -21.45 -19.41 14.21
CA SER A 127 -20.62 -19.72 13.03
C SER A 127 -21.16 -19.20 11.68
N LEU A 128 -22.36 -18.60 11.65
CA LEU A 128 -22.96 -18.05 10.42
C LEU A 128 -22.30 -16.73 9.92
N SER A 129 -21.30 -16.21 10.64
CA SER A 129 -20.54 -15.04 10.21
C SER A 129 -19.55 -15.40 9.08
N ASN A 130 -19.46 -14.53 8.08
CA ASN A 130 -18.55 -14.63 6.92
C ASN A 130 -18.96 -15.63 5.81
N LEU A 131 -20.16 -15.48 5.22
CA LEU A 131 -20.47 -16.10 3.92
C LEU A 131 -20.12 -15.18 2.75
N TYR A 132 -19.37 -15.74 1.79
CA TYR A 132 -19.06 -15.09 0.52
C TYR A 132 -20.21 -15.33 -0.47
N LEU A 133 -20.84 -14.25 -0.94
CA LEU A 133 -21.82 -14.31 -2.02
C LEU A 133 -21.11 -14.51 -3.37
N SER A 134 -20.98 -15.77 -3.81
CA SER A 134 -20.50 -16.07 -5.16
C SER A 134 -21.64 -16.15 -6.20
N CYS A 135 -22.88 -16.46 -5.76
CA CYS A 135 -24.01 -16.72 -6.67
C CYS A 135 -25.09 -15.62 -6.70
N VAL A 136 -24.75 -14.45 -7.26
CA VAL A 136 -25.59 -13.23 -7.39
C VAL A 136 -27.02 -13.50 -7.90
N PHE A 137 -27.17 -14.28 -8.97
CA PHE A 137 -28.48 -14.55 -9.58
C PHE A 137 -29.34 -15.50 -8.74
N SER A 138 -28.74 -16.56 -8.18
CA SER A 138 -29.46 -17.50 -7.30
C SER A 138 -29.87 -16.81 -6.01
N CYS A 139 -28.99 -16.00 -5.42
CA CYS A 139 -29.32 -15.17 -4.26
C CYS A 139 -30.53 -14.26 -4.52
N SER A 140 -30.58 -13.61 -5.69
CA SER A 140 -31.68 -12.72 -6.05
C SER A 140 -33.00 -13.45 -6.29
N TRP A 141 -32.95 -14.61 -6.96
CA TRP A 141 -34.10 -15.49 -7.14
C TRP A 141 -34.66 -15.94 -5.79
N MET A 142 -33.80 -16.47 -4.91
CA MET A 142 -34.18 -16.97 -3.60
C MET A 142 -34.81 -15.88 -2.73
N ARG A 143 -34.24 -14.67 -2.75
CA ARG A 143 -34.84 -13.50 -2.07
C ARG A 143 -36.30 -13.27 -2.50
N MET A 144 -36.58 -13.38 -3.79
CA MET A 144 -37.95 -13.21 -4.30
C MET A 144 -38.87 -14.36 -3.90
N CYS A 145 -38.34 -15.59 -3.83
CA CYS A 145 -39.09 -16.76 -3.36
C CYS A 145 -39.42 -16.69 -1.86
N PHE A 146 -38.54 -16.08 -1.05
CA PHE A 146 -38.74 -15.99 0.41
C PHE A 146 -39.65 -14.84 0.84
N LEU A 147 -39.76 -13.77 0.03
CA LEU A 147 -40.67 -12.66 0.25
C LEU A 147 -42.12 -13.05 -0.11
N THR A 148 -42.70 -13.94 0.70
CA THR A 148 -44.06 -14.44 0.53
C THR A 148 -45.09 -13.62 1.29
N ASN A 149 -46.31 -13.56 0.76
CA ASN A 149 -47.45 -12.96 1.45
C ASN A 149 -47.91 -13.84 2.63
N VAL A 150 -48.97 -13.43 3.32
CA VAL A 150 -49.56 -14.19 4.45
C VAL A 150 -49.93 -15.63 4.04
N ASN A 151 -50.39 -15.83 2.80
CA ASN A 151 -50.75 -17.13 2.23
C ASN A 151 -49.55 -18.02 1.88
N GLY A 152 -48.30 -17.54 2.03
CA GLY A 152 -47.09 -18.26 1.66
C GLY A 152 -46.79 -18.28 0.17
N LYS A 153 -47.42 -17.39 -0.61
CA LYS A 153 -47.25 -17.29 -2.07
C LYS A 153 -46.45 -16.05 -2.45
N ILE A 154 -45.83 -16.07 -3.63
CA ILE A 154 -45.01 -14.97 -4.16
C ILE A 154 -45.93 -13.93 -4.83
N PRO A 155 -46.00 -12.69 -4.33
CA PRO A 155 -46.86 -11.67 -4.94
C PRO A 155 -46.25 -11.15 -6.26
N VAL A 156 -47.03 -11.15 -7.35
CA VAL A 156 -46.59 -10.61 -8.66
C VAL A 156 -46.16 -9.14 -8.58
N ARG A 157 -46.76 -8.37 -7.67
CA ARG A 157 -46.36 -6.98 -7.39
C ARG A 157 -44.91 -6.85 -6.91
N GLY A 158 -44.41 -7.84 -6.17
CA GLY A 158 -43.01 -7.90 -5.73
C GLY A 158 -42.07 -8.03 -6.93
N ILE A 159 -42.34 -9.01 -7.81
CA ILE A 159 -41.61 -9.23 -9.06
C ILE A 159 -41.60 -7.97 -9.93
N THR A 160 -42.76 -7.34 -10.08
CA THR A 160 -42.91 -6.14 -10.92
C THR A 160 -42.04 -4.97 -10.41
N ARG A 161 -41.91 -4.82 -9.09
CA ARG A 161 -41.08 -3.78 -8.47
C ARG A 161 -39.59 -3.97 -8.80
N THR A 162 -39.09 -5.21 -8.76
CA THR A 162 -37.67 -5.52 -9.05
C THR A 162 -37.24 -5.09 -10.45
N PHE A 163 -38.14 -5.20 -11.44
CA PHE A 163 -37.83 -4.92 -12.85
C PHE A 163 -38.36 -3.57 -13.36
N ALA A 164 -38.98 -2.76 -12.49
CA ALA A 164 -39.69 -1.53 -12.87
C ALA A 164 -38.79 -0.43 -13.46
N SER A 165 -37.47 -0.50 -13.26
CA SER A 165 -36.52 0.51 -13.70
C SER A 165 -36.24 0.50 -15.21
N GLY A 166 -36.42 -0.63 -15.90
CA GLY A 166 -36.07 -0.77 -17.33
C GLY A 166 -37.22 -1.13 -18.25
N LYS A 167 -38.30 -1.72 -17.72
CA LYS A 167 -39.49 -2.08 -18.50
C LYS A 167 -40.76 -1.47 -17.91
N THR A 168 -41.81 -1.39 -18.72
CA THR A 168 -43.13 -1.00 -18.22
C THR A 168 -43.77 -2.17 -17.48
N GLU A 169 -44.63 -1.90 -16.49
CA GLU A 169 -45.37 -2.96 -15.77
C GLU A 169 -46.10 -3.89 -16.74
N LYS A 170 -46.70 -3.34 -17.81
CA LYS A 170 -47.35 -4.11 -18.88
C LYS A 170 -46.39 -5.10 -19.57
N GLY A 171 -45.15 -4.68 -19.82
CA GLY A 171 -44.13 -5.54 -20.40
C GLY A 171 -43.71 -6.68 -19.47
N ILE A 172 -43.63 -6.41 -18.16
CA ILE A 172 -43.32 -7.42 -17.15
C ILE A 172 -44.46 -8.45 -17.05
N PHE A 173 -45.72 -8.00 -17.00
CA PHE A 173 -46.89 -8.90 -16.99
C PHE A 173 -46.95 -9.76 -18.25
N GLN A 174 -46.64 -9.20 -19.43
CA GLN A 174 -46.57 -9.98 -20.65
C GLN A 174 -45.45 -11.03 -20.60
N ALA A 175 -44.28 -10.69 -20.06
CA ALA A 175 -43.18 -11.64 -19.91
C ALA A 175 -43.54 -12.80 -18.95
N LEU A 176 -44.24 -12.51 -17.85
CA LEU A 176 -44.76 -13.54 -16.94
C LEU A 176 -45.78 -14.45 -17.65
N LYS A 177 -46.72 -13.86 -18.41
CA LYS A 177 -47.71 -14.60 -19.18
C LYS A 177 -47.07 -15.52 -20.23
N ASP A 178 -46.05 -15.05 -20.94
CA ASP A 178 -45.32 -15.83 -21.93
C ASP A 178 -44.59 -17.04 -21.32
N LEU A 179 -44.23 -16.95 -20.03
CA LEU A 179 -43.58 -18.03 -19.28
C LEU A 179 -44.60 -18.93 -18.56
N GLY A 180 -45.91 -18.71 -18.78
CA GLY A 180 -46.97 -19.51 -18.16
C GLY A 180 -47.23 -19.19 -16.69
N LEU A 181 -46.71 -18.07 -16.18
CA LEU A 181 -46.92 -17.64 -14.79
C LEU A 181 -48.16 -16.74 -14.64
N PRO A 182 -48.78 -16.70 -13.45
CA PRO A 182 -49.77 -15.68 -13.09
C PRO A 182 -49.22 -14.26 -13.36
N SER A 183 -50.03 -13.41 -13.97
CA SER A 183 -49.57 -12.12 -14.55
C SER A 183 -50.45 -10.93 -14.21
N GLY A 184 -51.55 -11.13 -13.48
CA GLY A 184 -52.34 -10.05 -12.90
C GLY A 184 -51.60 -9.35 -11.77
N LYS A 185 -51.90 -8.06 -11.57
CA LYS A 185 -51.21 -7.21 -10.59
C LYS A 185 -51.31 -7.71 -9.14
N ASN A 186 -52.42 -8.37 -8.81
CA ASN A 186 -52.69 -8.93 -7.49
C ASN A 186 -52.65 -10.46 -7.50
N ASP A 187 -52.14 -11.06 -8.58
CA ASP A 187 -52.00 -12.52 -8.64
C ASP A 187 -50.84 -12.96 -7.74
N GLU A 188 -50.91 -14.23 -7.37
CA GLU A 188 -49.96 -14.89 -6.48
C GLU A 188 -49.38 -16.11 -7.20
N ILE A 189 -48.07 -16.32 -7.10
CA ILE A 189 -47.36 -17.42 -7.73
C ILE A 189 -46.97 -18.44 -6.64
N GLU A 190 -47.19 -19.73 -6.92
CA GLU A 190 -46.73 -20.80 -6.04
C GLU A 190 -45.18 -20.89 -6.09
N PRO A 191 -44.48 -20.97 -4.96
CA PRO A 191 -43.02 -21.05 -4.96
C PRO A 191 -42.45 -22.21 -5.80
N SER A 192 -43.17 -23.35 -5.88
CA SER A 192 -42.81 -24.50 -6.71
C SER A 192 -42.80 -24.19 -8.21
N ASP A 193 -43.63 -23.25 -8.66
CA ASP A 193 -43.78 -22.90 -10.07
C ASP A 193 -42.74 -21.85 -10.51
N PHE A 194 -42.16 -21.12 -9.55
CA PHE A 194 -41.15 -20.10 -9.79
C PHE A 194 -39.72 -20.63 -9.58
N THR A 195 -39.33 -21.60 -10.39
CA THR A 195 -37.98 -22.21 -10.33
C THR A 195 -36.89 -21.25 -10.81
N PHE A 196 -35.62 -21.55 -10.49
CA PHE A 196 -34.48 -20.75 -10.94
C PHE A 196 -34.42 -20.62 -12.46
N ASP A 197 -34.73 -21.68 -13.21
CA ASP A 197 -34.70 -21.64 -14.69
C ASP A 197 -35.79 -20.72 -15.24
N ILE A 198 -36.98 -20.69 -14.62
CA ILE A 198 -38.05 -19.75 -14.98
C ILE A 198 -37.64 -18.31 -14.66
N PHE A 199 -37.04 -18.07 -13.49
CA PHE A 199 -36.50 -16.76 -13.14
C PHE A 199 -35.40 -16.32 -14.13
N TYR A 200 -34.47 -17.21 -14.46
CA TYR A 200 -33.42 -16.91 -15.44
C TYR A 200 -34.02 -16.55 -16.81
N ALA A 201 -34.98 -17.34 -17.31
CA ALA A 201 -35.70 -17.03 -18.54
C ALA A 201 -36.46 -15.69 -18.48
N LEU A 202 -37.05 -15.36 -17.33
CA LEU A 202 -37.68 -14.06 -17.08
C LEU A 202 -36.67 -12.91 -17.17
N THR A 203 -35.50 -13.06 -16.54
CA THR A 203 -34.44 -12.04 -16.62
C THR A 203 -33.96 -11.84 -18.05
N GLN A 204 -33.79 -12.90 -18.84
CA GLN A 204 -33.40 -12.80 -20.26
C GLN A 204 -34.47 -12.09 -21.11
N LYS A 205 -35.77 -12.32 -20.85
CA LYS A 205 -36.87 -11.63 -21.55
C LYS A 205 -36.96 -10.15 -21.19
N ILE A 206 -36.80 -9.79 -19.92
CA ILE A 206 -36.96 -8.41 -19.43
C ILE A 206 -35.69 -7.59 -19.65
N CYS A 207 -34.53 -8.20 -19.43
CA CYS A 207 -33.20 -7.60 -19.39
C CYS A 207 -32.24 -8.38 -20.32
N PRO A 208 -32.47 -8.35 -21.65
CA PRO A 208 -31.64 -9.11 -22.58
C PRO A 208 -30.20 -8.62 -22.57
N ARG A 209 -29.25 -9.56 -22.64
CA ARG A 209 -27.79 -9.30 -22.63
C ARG A 209 -27.24 -9.07 -24.04
N THR A 210 -27.69 -7.98 -24.68
CA THR A 210 -27.25 -7.60 -26.04
C THR A 210 -25.74 -7.36 -26.12
N ASP A 211 -25.14 -6.90 -25.03
CA ASP A 211 -23.69 -6.74 -24.85
C ASP A 211 -22.91 -8.04 -25.01
N ILE A 212 -23.40 -9.14 -24.41
CA ILE A 212 -22.79 -10.47 -24.55
C ILE A 212 -23.05 -11.05 -25.94
N GLU A 213 -24.25 -10.85 -26.50
CA GLU A 213 -24.56 -11.30 -27.86
C GLU A 213 -23.63 -10.65 -28.91
N GLU A 214 -23.35 -9.35 -28.76
CA GLU A 214 -22.39 -8.64 -29.62
C GLU A 214 -20.97 -9.20 -29.49
N LEU A 215 -20.52 -9.48 -28.26
CA LEU A 215 -19.23 -10.11 -28.01
C LEU A 215 -19.15 -11.52 -28.63
N PHE A 216 -20.19 -12.34 -28.43
CA PHE A 216 -20.28 -13.69 -28.97
C PHE A 216 -20.21 -13.68 -30.50
N LYS A 217 -20.96 -12.76 -31.13
CA LYS A 217 -20.93 -12.52 -32.58
C LYS A 217 -19.57 -12.07 -33.08
N LYS A 218 -18.87 -11.21 -32.32
CA LYS A 218 -17.51 -10.74 -32.63
C LYS A 218 -16.49 -11.88 -32.63
N ILE A 219 -16.55 -12.79 -31.64
CA ILE A 219 -15.65 -13.94 -31.54
C ILE A 219 -15.90 -14.92 -32.70
N ASN A 220 -17.17 -15.16 -33.04
CA ASN A 220 -17.53 -16.11 -34.07
C ASN A 220 -17.46 -15.54 -35.52
N GLY A 221 -17.41 -14.23 -35.67
CA GLY A 221 -17.46 -13.55 -36.97
C GLY A 221 -18.81 -13.70 -37.69
N ASN A 222 -19.92 -13.79 -36.94
CA ASN A 222 -21.30 -13.93 -37.46
C ASN A 222 -21.56 -15.16 -38.35
N LYS A 223 -20.81 -16.26 -38.19
CA LYS A 223 -20.92 -17.43 -39.07
C LYS A 223 -21.90 -18.51 -38.58
N THR A 224 -22.04 -18.66 -37.27
CA THR A 224 -22.82 -19.74 -36.64
C THR A 224 -23.50 -19.25 -35.35
N ASP A 225 -24.40 -20.07 -34.78
CA ASP A 225 -25.07 -19.79 -33.50
C ASP A 225 -24.36 -20.42 -32.28
N TYR A 226 -23.15 -20.95 -32.49
CA TYR A 226 -22.34 -21.63 -31.48
C TYR A 226 -20.85 -21.28 -31.63
N LEU A 227 -20.09 -21.36 -30.54
CA LEU A 227 -18.63 -21.35 -30.51
C LEU A 227 -18.08 -22.78 -30.52
N THR A 228 -17.02 -22.99 -31.27
CA THR A 228 -16.23 -24.24 -31.25
C THR A 228 -15.19 -24.22 -30.12
N VAL A 229 -14.68 -25.39 -29.74
CA VAL A 229 -13.58 -25.51 -28.76
C VAL A 229 -12.39 -24.61 -29.12
N ASP A 230 -11.96 -24.62 -30.38
CA ASP A 230 -10.80 -23.82 -30.82
C ASP A 230 -11.04 -22.31 -30.72
N GLN A 231 -12.25 -21.85 -31.07
CA GLN A 231 -12.64 -20.44 -30.90
C GLN A 231 -12.66 -20.05 -29.42
N LEU A 232 -13.17 -20.93 -28.55
CA LEU A 232 -13.18 -20.69 -27.10
C LEU A 232 -11.75 -20.66 -26.54
N VAL A 233 -10.87 -21.57 -26.96
CA VAL A 233 -9.44 -21.57 -26.59
C VAL A 233 -8.76 -20.26 -27.03
N SER A 234 -9.02 -19.81 -28.27
CA SER A 234 -8.50 -18.53 -28.77
C SER A 234 -8.97 -17.37 -27.89
N PHE A 235 -10.27 -17.28 -27.61
CA PHE A 235 -10.83 -16.25 -26.74
C PHE A 235 -10.21 -16.26 -25.34
N LEU A 236 -10.08 -17.43 -24.72
CA LEU A 236 -9.51 -17.56 -23.38
C LEU A 236 -8.04 -17.11 -23.33
N ASN A 237 -7.24 -17.45 -24.34
CA ASN A 237 -5.81 -17.12 -24.38
C ASN A 237 -5.52 -15.70 -24.87
N GLU A 238 -6.30 -15.17 -25.82
CA GLU A 238 -6.07 -13.87 -26.44
C GLU A 238 -6.81 -12.73 -25.74
N ASN A 239 -7.97 -13.00 -25.14
CA ASN A 239 -8.81 -11.98 -24.52
C ASN A 239 -8.88 -12.10 -22.99
N GLN A 240 -8.96 -13.30 -22.41
CA GLN A 240 -9.13 -13.47 -20.95
C GLN A 240 -7.83 -13.60 -20.16
N ARG A 241 -6.75 -14.09 -20.78
CA ARG A 241 -5.47 -14.29 -20.11
C ARG A 241 -4.72 -12.97 -19.95
N ASP A 242 -4.15 -12.76 -18.77
CA ASP A 242 -3.20 -11.65 -18.54
C ASP A 242 -1.83 -12.01 -19.15
N PRO A 243 -1.33 -11.25 -20.14
CA PRO A 243 -0.05 -11.52 -20.79
C PRO A 243 1.16 -11.33 -19.85
N ARG A 244 1.01 -10.66 -18.70
CA ARG A 244 2.09 -10.49 -17.72
C ARG A 244 2.38 -11.77 -16.93
N LEU A 245 1.44 -12.71 -16.89
CA LEU A 245 1.58 -13.95 -16.13
C LEU A 245 2.54 -14.91 -16.81
N ASN A 246 3.40 -15.53 -15.99
CA ASN A 246 4.36 -16.53 -16.43
C ASN A 246 3.66 -17.74 -17.07
N GLU A 247 4.08 -18.15 -18.26
CA GLU A 247 3.45 -19.22 -19.05
C GLU A 247 3.65 -20.63 -18.48
N ILE A 248 4.60 -20.82 -17.55
CA ILE A 248 4.85 -22.11 -16.90
C ILE A 248 3.97 -22.23 -15.65
N LEU A 249 3.96 -21.19 -14.81
CA LEU A 249 3.14 -21.15 -13.59
C LEU A 249 1.65 -21.04 -13.92
N PHE A 250 1.32 -20.27 -14.97
CA PHE A 250 -0.02 -20.06 -15.49
C PHE A 250 -0.04 -20.49 -16.98
N PRO A 251 -0.14 -21.81 -17.25
CA PRO A 251 -0.14 -22.35 -18.61
C PRO A 251 -1.27 -21.77 -19.45
N PHE A 252 -1.17 -21.88 -20.77
CA PHE A 252 -2.25 -21.52 -21.70
C PHE A 252 -3.43 -22.49 -21.58
N TYR A 253 -4.62 -22.00 -21.91
CA TYR A 253 -5.81 -22.82 -22.02
C TYR A 253 -5.64 -23.79 -23.19
N ASP A 254 -5.95 -25.06 -22.96
CA ASP A 254 -5.91 -26.11 -23.96
C ASP A 254 -7.35 -26.57 -24.32
N PRO A 255 -7.51 -27.36 -25.40
CA PRO A 255 -8.83 -27.86 -25.78
C PRO A 255 -9.52 -28.69 -24.69
N LYS A 256 -8.75 -29.36 -23.82
CA LYS A 256 -9.32 -30.14 -22.70
C LYS A 256 -9.99 -29.22 -21.70
N ARG A 257 -9.33 -28.13 -21.31
CA ARG A 257 -9.89 -27.15 -20.38
C ARG A 257 -11.10 -26.43 -20.98
N ALA A 258 -11.05 -26.08 -22.26
CA ALA A 258 -12.20 -25.50 -22.95
C ALA A 258 -13.40 -26.46 -22.97
N MET A 259 -13.18 -27.76 -23.21
CA MET A 259 -14.24 -28.77 -23.12
C MET A 259 -14.84 -28.88 -21.72
N GLN A 260 -14.03 -28.83 -20.65
CA GLN A 260 -14.55 -28.82 -19.26
C GLN A 260 -15.46 -27.62 -18.99
N ILE A 261 -15.10 -26.44 -19.51
CA ILE A 261 -15.94 -25.23 -19.40
C ILE A 261 -17.26 -25.45 -20.15
N ILE A 262 -17.22 -26.03 -21.35
CA ILE A 262 -18.44 -26.37 -22.11
C ILE A 262 -19.31 -27.35 -21.34
N GLU A 263 -18.75 -28.46 -20.86
CA GLU A 263 -19.46 -29.48 -20.09
C GLU A 263 -20.15 -28.90 -18.84
N LYS A 264 -19.49 -27.94 -18.16
CA LYS A 264 -20.00 -27.31 -16.94
C LYS A 264 -21.09 -26.26 -17.18
N TYR A 265 -20.94 -25.41 -18.20
CA TYR A 265 -21.80 -24.22 -18.37
C TYR A 265 -22.83 -24.33 -19.50
N GLU A 266 -22.63 -25.20 -20.49
CA GLU A 266 -23.63 -25.43 -21.55
C GLU A 266 -24.82 -26.22 -21.01
N ARG A 267 -26.04 -25.91 -21.45
CA ARG A 267 -27.25 -26.62 -21.02
C ARG A 267 -27.76 -27.58 -22.09
N ASP A 268 -27.50 -27.30 -23.36
CA ASP A 268 -27.88 -28.19 -24.45
C ASP A 268 -26.93 -29.40 -24.55
N GLU A 269 -27.45 -30.57 -24.20
CA GLU A 269 -26.72 -31.85 -24.23
C GLU A 269 -26.22 -32.23 -25.63
N GLU A 270 -26.90 -31.81 -26.70
CA GLU A 270 -26.45 -32.06 -28.08
C GLU A 270 -25.28 -31.16 -28.48
N LEU A 271 -25.24 -29.91 -27.99
CA LEU A 271 -24.11 -29.01 -28.18
C LEU A 271 -22.91 -29.45 -27.34
N LYS A 272 -23.13 -29.85 -26.09
CA LYS A 272 -22.10 -30.44 -25.20
C LYS A 272 -21.38 -31.61 -25.85
N LYS A 273 -22.11 -32.61 -26.32
CA LYS A 273 -21.54 -33.80 -26.98
C LYS A 273 -20.72 -33.45 -28.23
N LYS A 274 -21.08 -32.36 -28.91
CA LYS A 274 -20.39 -31.86 -30.11
C LYS A 274 -19.25 -30.89 -29.80
N GLY A 275 -18.95 -30.62 -28.53
CA GLY A 275 -17.93 -29.66 -28.10
C GLY A 275 -18.24 -28.23 -28.55
N ARG A 276 -19.51 -27.82 -28.44
CA ARG A 276 -20.01 -26.51 -28.88
C ARG A 276 -20.65 -25.77 -27.71
N MET A 277 -20.47 -24.45 -27.70
CA MET A 277 -21.05 -23.55 -26.69
C MET A 277 -22.01 -22.55 -27.35
N SER A 278 -23.22 -22.48 -26.82
CA SER A 278 -24.23 -21.49 -27.18
C SER A 278 -23.92 -20.12 -26.57
N SER A 279 -24.64 -19.08 -27.01
CA SER A 279 -24.55 -17.75 -26.39
C SER A 279 -24.98 -17.78 -24.92
N ASP A 280 -25.91 -18.66 -24.54
CA ASP A 280 -26.34 -18.83 -23.15
C ASP A 280 -25.24 -19.47 -22.29
N GLY A 281 -24.65 -20.57 -22.76
CA GLY A 281 -23.52 -21.23 -22.08
C GLY A 281 -22.33 -20.29 -21.91
N PHE A 282 -22.05 -19.46 -22.92
CA PHE A 282 -21.01 -18.43 -22.85
C PHE A 282 -21.32 -17.33 -21.82
N CYS A 283 -22.56 -16.86 -21.78
CA CYS A 283 -23.03 -15.90 -20.78
C CYS A 283 -22.86 -16.44 -19.35
N ARG A 284 -23.25 -17.70 -19.12
CA ARG A 284 -23.08 -18.41 -17.84
C ARG A 284 -21.62 -18.51 -17.43
N TYR A 285 -20.72 -18.84 -18.36
CA TYR A 285 -19.28 -18.85 -18.10
C TYR A 285 -18.77 -17.46 -17.67
N LEU A 286 -19.10 -16.40 -18.41
CA LEU A 286 -18.64 -15.04 -18.11
C LEU A 286 -19.11 -14.51 -16.75
N MET A 287 -20.22 -15.04 -16.23
CA MET A 287 -20.81 -14.67 -14.95
C MET A 287 -20.42 -15.62 -13.81
N SER A 288 -19.59 -16.63 -14.08
CA SER A 288 -19.19 -17.63 -13.10
C SER A 288 -17.96 -17.22 -12.28
N ASP A 289 -17.74 -17.90 -11.16
CA ASP A 289 -16.55 -17.72 -10.30
C ASP A 289 -15.23 -18.02 -11.02
N GLU A 290 -15.25 -18.89 -12.04
CA GLU A 290 -14.07 -19.17 -12.86
C GLU A 290 -13.65 -17.96 -13.72
N ASN A 291 -14.55 -16.99 -13.89
CA ASN A 291 -14.32 -15.74 -14.58
C ASN A 291 -14.30 -14.51 -13.65
N ALA A 292 -14.08 -14.71 -12.33
CA ALA A 292 -13.95 -13.63 -11.36
C ALA A 292 -12.91 -12.56 -11.77
N PRO A 293 -13.09 -11.27 -11.39
CA PRO A 293 -12.17 -10.20 -11.78
C PRO A 293 -10.82 -10.23 -11.04
N VAL A 294 -10.76 -10.87 -9.88
CA VAL A 294 -9.53 -11.10 -9.12
C VAL A 294 -9.34 -12.60 -8.93
N PHE A 295 -8.11 -13.05 -8.69
CA PHE A 295 -7.92 -14.42 -8.25
C PHE A 295 -8.55 -14.60 -6.85
N LEU A 296 -9.40 -15.62 -6.71
CA LEU A 296 -10.19 -15.82 -5.50
C LEU A 296 -9.34 -16.27 -4.29
N ASP A 297 -8.20 -16.90 -4.54
CA ASP A 297 -7.18 -17.22 -3.52
C ASP A 297 -6.63 -15.97 -2.82
N ARG A 298 -6.71 -14.79 -3.44
CA ARG A 298 -6.29 -13.51 -2.83
C ARG A 298 -7.27 -13.01 -1.77
N LEU A 299 -8.50 -13.52 -1.76
CA LEU A 299 -9.48 -13.24 -0.70
C LEU A 299 -9.23 -14.12 0.53
N GLU A 300 -8.54 -15.25 0.37
CA GLU A 300 -8.07 -16.10 1.47
C GLU A 300 -6.73 -15.59 2.02
N LEU A 301 -6.27 -16.15 3.14
CA LEU A 301 -4.95 -15.85 3.69
C LEU A 301 -3.87 -16.46 2.79
N TYR A 302 -3.09 -15.61 2.10
CA TYR A 302 -2.12 -16.08 1.09
C TYR A 302 -0.73 -15.44 1.20
N GLN A 303 -0.61 -14.32 1.91
CA GLN A 303 0.65 -13.60 2.06
C GLN A 303 1.52 -14.25 3.14
N GLU A 304 2.83 -14.00 3.08
CA GLU A 304 3.75 -14.38 4.16
C GLU A 304 3.44 -13.59 5.42
N MET A 305 3.17 -14.29 6.53
CA MET A 305 2.76 -13.71 7.81
C MET A 305 3.84 -13.82 8.90
N ASP A 306 5.07 -14.18 8.51
CA ASP A 306 6.24 -14.40 9.39
C ASP A 306 7.24 -13.22 9.41
N GLN A 307 7.00 -12.19 8.60
CA GLN A 307 7.83 -10.99 8.54
C GLN A 307 7.68 -10.12 9.81
N PRO A 308 8.63 -9.20 10.09
CA PRO A 308 8.48 -8.22 11.16
C PRO A 308 7.19 -7.38 11.05
N LEU A 309 6.57 -6.97 12.17
CA LEU A 309 5.36 -6.11 12.18
C LEU A 309 5.51 -4.83 11.35
N ALA A 310 6.71 -4.24 11.35
CA ALA A 310 7.01 -3.06 10.55
C ALA A 310 6.86 -3.30 9.04
N HIS A 311 6.81 -4.55 8.56
CA HIS A 311 6.68 -4.91 7.15
C HIS A 311 5.23 -5.01 6.64
N TYR A 312 4.23 -4.77 7.48
CA TYR A 312 2.81 -4.84 7.08
C TYR A 312 2.13 -3.47 7.13
N PHE A 313 1.15 -3.26 6.25
CA PHE A 313 0.08 -2.30 6.48
C PHE A 313 -0.93 -2.90 7.43
N ILE A 314 -1.40 -2.12 8.40
CA ILE A 314 -2.25 -2.58 9.50
C ILE A 314 -3.55 -1.75 9.47
N SER A 315 -4.69 -2.41 9.36
CA SER A 315 -6.01 -1.76 9.39
C SER A 315 -6.19 -1.09 10.75
N SER A 316 -6.37 0.24 10.76
CA SER A 316 -6.26 1.06 11.97
C SER A 316 -7.38 2.07 12.08
N SER A 317 -7.96 2.19 13.28
CA SER A 317 -9.04 3.10 13.62
C SER A 317 -8.52 4.30 14.44
N HIS A 318 -9.22 5.43 14.33
CA HIS A 318 -8.99 6.65 15.11
C HIS A 318 -10.27 7.02 15.86
N ASN A 319 -10.14 7.42 17.12
CA ASN A 319 -11.25 7.70 18.04
C ASN A 319 -12.35 6.65 17.92
N THR A 320 -11.96 5.38 18.06
CA THR A 320 -12.80 4.20 17.75
C THR A 320 -14.14 4.21 18.47
N TYR A 321 -14.21 4.83 19.65
CA TYR A 321 -15.41 4.95 20.44
C TYR A 321 -16.52 5.82 19.81
N LEU A 322 -16.22 6.73 18.87
CA LEU A 322 -17.19 7.67 18.32
C LEU A 322 -18.04 7.07 17.18
N THR A 323 -19.36 7.29 17.24
CA THR A 323 -20.30 6.90 16.17
C THR A 323 -20.68 8.02 15.22
N GLY A 324 -20.16 9.23 15.43
CA GLY A 324 -20.49 10.40 14.61
C GLY A 324 -19.42 11.49 14.66
N ARG A 325 -19.87 12.73 14.84
CA ARG A 325 -19.01 13.93 14.86
C ARG A 325 -18.02 13.91 16.02
N GLN A 326 -16.89 14.60 15.85
CA GLN A 326 -15.87 14.75 16.90
C GLN A 326 -16.34 15.64 18.08
N PHE A 327 -17.39 16.44 17.89
CA PHE A 327 -17.92 17.34 18.90
C PHE A 327 -19.41 17.10 19.09
N GLY A 328 -19.85 16.89 20.33
CA GLY A 328 -21.22 16.52 20.65
C GLY A 328 -21.64 15.13 20.13
N GLY A 329 -20.68 14.29 19.75
CA GLY A 329 -20.93 12.95 19.23
C GLY A 329 -21.26 11.94 20.33
N LYS A 330 -21.93 10.84 19.96
CA LYS A 330 -22.16 9.70 20.86
C LYS A 330 -20.94 8.79 20.83
N SER A 331 -20.49 8.38 22.01
CA SER A 331 -19.53 7.31 22.21
C SER A 331 -20.27 5.98 22.42
N SER A 332 -19.75 4.88 21.89
CA SER A 332 -20.39 3.56 21.94
C SER A 332 -19.39 2.43 22.15
N VAL A 333 -19.68 1.54 23.10
CA VAL A 333 -18.95 0.28 23.29
C VAL A 333 -19.08 -0.64 22.07
N GLU A 334 -20.27 -0.66 21.44
CA GLU A 334 -20.54 -1.49 20.27
C GLU A 334 -19.64 -1.14 19.09
N MET A 335 -19.19 0.12 18.98
CA MET A 335 -18.32 0.53 17.89
C MET A 335 -16.98 -0.22 17.91
N TYR A 336 -16.45 -0.57 19.09
CA TYR A 336 -15.24 -1.42 19.17
C TYR A 336 -15.50 -2.82 18.61
N ARG A 337 -16.65 -3.43 18.93
CA ARG A 337 -17.04 -4.73 18.37
C ARG A 337 -17.09 -4.67 16.86
N GLN A 338 -17.82 -3.70 16.31
CA GLN A 338 -18.00 -3.56 14.85
C GLN A 338 -16.69 -3.31 14.12
N VAL A 339 -15.82 -2.46 14.68
CA VAL A 339 -14.51 -2.15 14.09
C VAL A 339 -13.61 -3.39 14.09
N LEU A 340 -13.53 -4.14 15.18
CA LEU A 340 -12.73 -5.38 15.24
C LEU A 340 -13.29 -6.47 14.31
N LEU A 341 -14.61 -6.65 14.27
CA LEU A 341 -15.29 -7.59 13.38
C LEU A 341 -15.09 -7.26 11.89
N SER A 342 -14.88 -5.99 11.56
CA SER A 342 -14.51 -5.57 10.19
C SER A 342 -13.06 -5.92 9.79
N GLY A 343 -12.28 -6.54 10.69
CA GLY A 343 -10.88 -6.89 10.46
C GLY A 343 -9.90 -5.78 10.88
N CYS A 344 -10.33 -4.72 11.57
CA CYS A 344 -9.43 -3.70 12.10
C CYS A 344 -8.54 -4.29 13.21
N ARG A 345 -7.25 -3.93 13.23
CA ARG A 345 -6.24 -4.49 14.15
C ARG A 345 -5.57 -3.43 15.02
N CYS A 346 -5.90 -2.16 14.86
CA CYS A 346 -5.47 -1.10 15.78
C CYS A 346 -6.65 -0.21 16.17
N VAL A 347 -6.97 -0.14 17.46
CA VAL A 347 -8.11 0.64 17.99
C VAL A 347 -7.63 1.64 19.04
N GLU A 348 -8.28 2.79 19.11
CA GLU A 348 -7.90 3.91 19.97
C GLU A 348 -8.86 4.09 21.15
N LEU A 349 -8.29 4.28 22.35
CA LEU A 349 -9.01 4.43 23.62
C LEU A 349 -8.55 5.72 24.31
N ASP A 350 -9.38 6.77 24.28
CA ASP A 350 -9.11 8.03 24.96
C ASP A 350 -9.60 7.96 26.40
N CYS A 351 -8.69 7.65 27.32
CA CYS A 351 -9.00 7.33 28.71
C CYS A 351 -8.96 8.59 29.58
N TRP A 352 -10.03 8.84 30.33
CA TRP A 352 -10.18 9.99 31.24
C TRP A 352 -10.66 9.54 32.61
N ASP A 353 -10.37 10.36 33.63
CA ASP A 353 -10.88 10.12 34.97
C ASP A 353 -12.42 10.21 35.01
N GLY A 354 -13.06 9.19 35.57
CA GLY A 354 -14.49 9.21 35.84
C GLY A 354 -14.84 10.13 37.01
N LYS A 355 -16.00 10.80 36.91
CA LYS A 355 -16.50 11.74 37.91
C LYS A 355 -17.50 11.15 38.91
N GLY A 356 -17.79 9.84 38.81
CA GLY A 356 -18.72 9.15 39.72
C GLY A 356 -18.10 8.88 41.09
N GLU A 357 -18.94 8.54 42.07
CA GLU A 357 -18.52 8.19 43.44
C GLU A 357 -17.53 7.00 43.45
N ASP A 358 -17.73 6.05 42.53
CA ASP A 358 -16.88 4.86 42.38
C ASP A 358 -15.53 5.12 41.69
N GLN A 359 -15.30 6.35 41.17
CA GLN A 359 -14.08 6.73 40.43
C GLN A 359 -13.68 5.72 39.34
N GLU A 360 -14.64 5.35 38.48
CA GLU A 360 -14.43 4.40 37.39
C GLU A 360 -13.86 5.08 36.14
N PRO A 361 -12.76 4.56 35.53
CA PRO A 361 -12.20 5.16 34.33
C PRO A 361 -13.17 5.12 33.16
N ILE A 362 -13.23 6.22 32.41
CA ILE A 362 -14.14 6.41 31.27
C ILE A 362 -13.38 6.63 29.97
N ILE A 363 -14.07 6.42 28.85
CA ILE A 363 -13.61 6.76 27.51
C ILE A 363 -14.52 7.82 26.92
N THR A 364 -13.92 8.91 26.45
CA THR A 364 -14.64 10.04 25.83
C THR A 364 -13.67 10.94 25.06
N HIS A 365 -14.20 11.77 24.16
CA HIS A 365 -13.40 12.82 23.53
C HIS A 365 -13.37 14.05 24.45
N GLY A 366 -12.23 14.24 25.13
CA GLY A 366 -12.07 15.24 26.18
C GLY A 366 -12.46 16.65 25.75
N LYS A 367 -13.21 17.36 26.62
CA LYS A 367 -13.67 18.74 26.42
C LYS A 367 -14.51 18.97 25.15
N ALA A 368 -15.01 17.90 24.50
CA ALA A 368 -15.74 17.97 23.24
C ALA A 368 -17.26 17.68 23.37
N MET A 369 -17.81 17.67 24.59
CA MET A 369 -19.23 17.39 24.89
C MET A 369 -19.74 16.04 24.33
N CYS A 370 -18.86 15.05 24.15
CA CYS A 370 -19.27 13.71 23.74
C CYS A 370 -19.83 12.93 24.95
N THR A 371 -20.59 11.87 24.69
CA THR A 371 -21.06 11.00 25.78
C THR A 371 -19.93 10.13 26.31
N ASP A 372 -20.00 9.77 27.59
CA ASP A 372 -19.00 8.94 28.24
C ASP A 372 -19.41 7.46 28.21
N ILE A 373 -18.44 6.56 28.05
CA ILE A 373 -18.63 5.10 28.18
C ILE A 373 -17.59 4.56 29.17
N LEU A 374 -17.90 3.46 29.86
CA LEU A 374 -16.98 2.86 30.84
C LEU A 374 -15.81 2.17 30.12
N PHE A 375 -14.59 2.38 30.64
CA PHE A 375 -13.40 1.69 30.13
C PHE A 375 -13.53 0.17 30.27
N LYS A 376 -14.06 -0.31 31.40
CA LYS A 376 -14.27 -1.73 31.69
C LYS A 376 -15.13 -2.43 30.62
N ASP A 377 -16.25 -1.80 30.23
CA ASP A 377 -17.16 -2.35 29.22
C ASP A 377 -16.49 -2.41 27.83
N VAL A 378 -15.64 -1.44 27.51
CA VAL A 378 -14.87 -1.41 26.27
C VAL A 378 -13.84 -2.54 26.22
N ILE A 379 -13.08 -2.75 27.29
CA ILE A 379 -12.11 -3.85 27.37
C ILE A 379 -12.80 -5.21 27.26
N GLN A 380 -13.96 -5.39 27.89
CA GLN A 380 -14.78 -6.58 27.76
C GLN A 380 -15.26 -6.81 26.32
N ALA A 381 -15.75 -5.76 25.65
CA ALA A 381 -16.16 -5.82 24.25
C ALA A 381 -15.01 -6.16 23.29
N ILE A 382 -13.80 -5.63 23.57
CA ILE A 382 -12.60 -5.95 22.80
C ILE A 382 -12.25 -7.43 22.98
N LYS A 383 -12.25 -7.97 24.21
CA LYS A 383 -11.99 -9.40 24.46
C LYS A 383 -12.91 -10.30 23.64
N GLU A 384 -14.19 -9.98 23.61
CA GLU A 384 -15.22 -10.77 22.91
C GLU A 384 -15.02 -10.82 21.39
N THR A 385 -14.43 -9.79 20.79
CA THR A 385 -14.45 -9.61 19.32
C THR A 385 -13.09 -9.48 18.67
N ALA A 386 -12.01 -9.33 19.45
CA ALA A 386 -10.65 -9.15 18.94
C ALA A 386 -10.27 -10.26 17.95
N PHE A 387 -10.58 -11.51 18.27
CA PHE A 387 -10.09 -12.66 17.51
C PHE A 387 -11.18 -13.45 16.75
N VAL A 388 -12.37 -12.86 16.57
CA VAL A 388 -13.49 -13.53 15.88
C VAL A 388 -13.28 -13.59 14.36
N THR A 389 -12.92 -12.45 13.75
CA THR A 389 -12.71 -12.37 12.29
C THR A 389 -11.25 -12.68 11.91
N SER A 390 -10.31 -12.48 12.83
CA SER A 390 -8.89 -12.62 12.56
C SER A 390 -8.13 -13.00 13.82
N GLU A 391 -7.29 -14.02 13.70
CA GLU A 391 -6.39 -14.50 14.75
C GLU A 391 -5.16 -13.59 14.94
N TYR A 392 -4.93 -12.65 14.03
CA TYR A 392 -3.74 -11.82 14.06
C TYR A 392 -3.81 -10.73 15.15
N PRO A 393 -2.63 -10.29 15.65
CA PRO A 393 -2.56 -9.45 16.82
C PRO A 393 -3.34 -8.13 16.72
N VAL A 394 -3.86 -7.67 17.87
CA VAL A 394 -4.57 -6.39 17.98
C VAL A 394 -3.75 -5.41 18.81
N ILE A 395 -3.71 -4.15 18.37
CA ILE A 395 -2.96 -3.05 18.99
C ILE A 395 -3.94 -2.08 19.65
N LEU A 396 -3.85 -1.92 20.96
CA LEU A 396 -4.62 -0.95 21.73
C LEU A 396 -3.83 0.35 21.88
N SER A 397 -4.28 1.42 21.24
CA SER A 397 -3.69 2.76 21.32
C SER A 397 -4.36 3.56 22.43
N PHE A 398 -3.79 3.57 23.63
CA PHE A 398 -4.31 4.36 24.75
C PHE A 398 -3.85 5.81 24.64
N GLU A 399 -4.79 6.75 24.64
CA GLU A 399 -4.51 8.16 24.94
C GLU A 399 -4.87 8.41 26.41
N ASN A 400 -3.86 8.40 27.29
CA ASN A 400 -4.07 8.34 28.73
C ASN A 400 -4.07 9.75 29.38
N HIS A 401 -5.20 10.11 29.99
CA HIS A 401 -5.41 11.34 30.77
C HIS A 401 -5.84 11.05 32.22
N CYS A 402 -5.77 9.81 32.67
CA CYS A 402 -6.22 9.39 34.00
C CYS A 402 -5.20 9.69 35.10
N SER A 403 -5.69 9.90 36.32
CA SER A 403 -4.94 9.92 37.57
C SER A 403 -4.28 8.57 37.87
N LYS A 404 -3.21 8.55 38.68
CA LYS A 404 -2.50 7.30 39.02
C LYS A 404 -3.40 6.19 39.59
N PRO A 405 -4.36 6.47 40.50
CA PRO A 405 -5.27 5.44 41.00
C PRO A 405 -6.16 4.84 39.90
N GLN A 406 -6.70 5.66 39.01
CA GLN A 406 -7.52 5.16 37.90
C GLN A 406 -6.66 4.45 36.82
N GLN A 407 -5.41 4.86 36.62
CA GLN A 407 -4.46 4.12 35.78
C GLN A 407 -4.16 2.71 36.33
N TYR A 408 -4.06 2.56 37.66
CA TYR A 408 -3.93 1.25 38.28
C TYR A 408 -5.17 0.38 38.04
N LYS A 409 -6.38 0.93 38.22
CA LYS A 409 -7.63 0.24 37.84
C LYS A 409 -7.66 -0.18 36.38
N MET A 410 -7.25 0.70 35.45
CA MET A 410 -7.18 0.36 34.02
C MET A 410 -6.24 -0.82 33.77
N ALA A 411 -5.06 -0.82 34.39
CA ALA A 411 -4.11 -1.92 34.29
C ALA A 411 -4.73 -3.22 34.84
N LYS A 412 -5.37 -3.17 36.00
CA LYS A 412 -6.06 -4.33 36.59
C LYS A 412 -7.15 -4.88 35.68
N TYR A 413 -7.98 -4.02 35.08
CA TYR A 413 -8.99 -4.48 34.12
C TYR A 413 -8.37 -5.12 32.87
N CYS A 414 -7.27 -4.57 32.34
CA CYS A 414 -6.59 -5.22 31.22
C CYS A 414 -6.06 -6.60 31.62
N GLU A 415 -5.44 -6.72 32.80
CA GLU A 415 -4.89 -7.97 33.32
C GLU A 415 -5.97 -9.02 33.59
N GLU A 416 -7.05 -8.66 34.28
CA GLU A 416 -8.13 -9.57 34.67
C GLU A 416 -9.00 -9.98 33.48
N ILE A 417 -9.34 -9.03 32.60
CA ILE A 417 -10.28 -9.29 31.50
C ILE A 417 -9.57 -9.98 30.35
N PHE A 418 -8.43 -9.47 29.87
CA PHE A 418 -7.73 -10.10 28.75
C PHE A 418 -7.00 -11.39 29.16
N GLY A 419 -6.56 -11.51 30.42
CA GLY A 419 -5.83 -12.69 30.90
C GLY A 419 -4.61 -12.99 30.04
N ASP A 420 -4.55 -14.21 29.51
CA ASP A 420 -3.43 -14.70 28.68
C ASP A 420 -3.34 -14.06 27.29
N LEU A 421 -4.42 -13.41 26.83
CA LEU A 421 -4.42 -12.68 25.56
C LEU A 421 -3.55 -11.41 25.64
N LEU A 422 -3.30 -10.88 26.85
CA LEU A 422 -2.47 -9.71 27.06
C LEU A 422 -0.99 -10.09 27.06
N LEU A 423 -0.22 -9.53 26.14
CA LEU A 423 1.22 -9.77 26.08
C LEU A 423 1.97 -8.97 27.16
N LYS A 424 2.34 -9.61 28.27
CA LYS A 424 2.99 -8.96 29.42
C LYS A 424 4.52 -8.92 29.37
N HIS A 425 5.17 -9.84 28.67
CA HIS A 425 6.62 -9.96 28.64
C HIS A 425 7.18 -10.00 27.22
N TYR A 426 8.44 -9.56 27.04
CA TYR A 426 9.19 -9.87 25.83
C TYR A 426 9.28 -11.39 25.72
N PHE A 427 8.72 -11.97 24.65
CA PHE A 427 9.15 -13.29 24.20
C PHE A 427 10.67 -13.22 23.98
N LEU A 428 11.44 -13.68 24.96
CA LEU A 428 12.87 -13.80 24.83
C LEU A 428 13.13 -14.75 23.66
N ILE A 429 13.91 -14.25 22.71
CA ILE A 429 14.61 -14.96 21.63
C ILE A 429 15.59 -16.05 22.20
N GLN A 430 15.39 -16.52 23.43
CA GLN A 430 16.18 -17.58 24.06
C GLN A 430 15.85 -18.95 23.48
N LEU A 431 14.60 -19.23 23.10
CA LEU A 431 14.23 -20.50 22.48
C LEU A 431 14.82 -20.68 21.07
N HIS A 432 15.05 -19.59 20.32
CA HIS A 432 15.60 -19.69 18.98
C HIS A 432 17.12 -19.82 18.98
N ASN A 433 17.84 -19.17 19.92
CA ASN A 433 19.30 -19.22 19.97
C ASN A 433 19.83 -20.56 20.53
N GLU A 434 19.19 -21.14 21.54
CA GLU A 434 19.61 -22.44 22.08
C GLU A 434 19.31 -23.59 21.10
N GLN A 435 18.20 -23.53 20.36
CA GLN A 435 17.92 -24.49 19.29
C GLN A 435 18.84 -24.30 18.09
N LEU A 436 19.24 -23.07 17.73
CA LEU A 436 20.22 -22.84 16.65
C LEU A 436 21.63 -23.31 17.04
N GLU A 437 22.03 -23.15 18.30
CA GLU A 437 23.31 -23.68 18.79
C GLU A 437 23.29 -25.21 18.88
N ALA A 438 22.18 -25.81 19.34
CA ALA A 438 22.00 -27.26 19.31
C ALA A 438 22.01 -27.82 17.88
N PHE A 439 21.36 -27.12 16.94
CA PHE A 439 21.32 -27.49 15.53
C PHE A 439 22.68 -27.29 14.84
N LYS A 440 23.44 -26.25 15.18
CA LYS A 440 24.84 -26.06 14.73
C LYS A 440 25.75 -27.16 15.25
N LYS A 441 25.63 -27.54 16.53
CA LYS A 441 26.36 -28.67 17.11
C LYS A 441 26.00 -30.01 16.46
N HIS A 442 24.73 -30.20 16.09
CA HIS A 442 24.29 -31.40 15.40
C HIS A 442 24.78 -31.46 13.95
N MET A 443 24.84 -30.30 13.26
CA MET A 443 25.41 -30.21 11.90
C MET A 443 26.94 -30.35 11.89
N GLU A 444 27.65 -29.90 12.94
CA GLU A 444 29.10 -30.08 13.08
C GLU A 444 29.50 -31.55 13.39
N ALA A 445 28.56 -32.37 13.85
CA ALA A 445 28.80 -33.79 14.16
C ALA A 445 28.61 -34.75 12.97
N GLY A 446 28.14 -34.26 11.81
CA GLY A 446 28.28 -34.96 10.53
C GLY A 446 27.64 -36.36 10.42
N GLU A 447 26.45 -36.59 10.97
CA GLU A 447 25.70 -37.84 10.76
C GLU A 447 24.31 -37.60 10.14
N THR A 448 24.11 -38.20 8.97
CA THR A 448 22.84 -38.25 8.23
C THR A 448 22.02 -39.45 8.68
N ASN A 449 20.84 -39.23 9.27
CA ASN A 449 19.57 -39.96 9.06
C ASN A 449 18.57 -39.66 10.21
N THR A 450 17.34 -39.29 9.86
CA THR A 450 16.13 -39.51 10.70
C THR A 450 15.87 -41.03 10.79
N PRO A 451 15.28 -41.62 11.86
CA PRO A 451 14.04 -41.17 12.52
C PRO A 451 13.89 -41.45 14.05
N ALA A 452 12.83 -40.84 14.64
CA ALA A 452 11.97 -41.24 15.79
C ALA A 452 12.54 -41.96 17.05
N ILE A 453 12.10 -41.53 18.26
CA ILE A 453 11.67 -42.33 19.46
C ILE A 453 11.47 -41.38 20.68
N ILE A 454 10.23 -41.13 21.15
CA ILE A 454 9.46 -41.73 22.29
C ILE A 454 9.89 -41.18 23.67
N MET A 455 9.13 -40.25 24.27
CA MET A 455 7.96 -40.37 25.20
C MET A 455 8.32 -40.56 26.68
N GLY A 456 7.67 -39.74 27.52
CA GLY A 456 7.54 -39.88 28.96
C GLY A 456 6.32 -39.10 29.47
N GLU A 457 5.15 -39.77 29.37
CA GLU A 457 3.89 -39.67 30.15
C GLU A 457 3.24 -38.27 30.32
N GLU A 458 2.21 -37.96 29.52
CA GLU A 458 0.77 -38.19 29.78
C GLU A 458 0.18 -37.30 30.89
N ASN A 459 -0.43 -36.19 30.47
CA ASN A 459 -1.80 -35.82 30.85
C ASN A 459 -2.47 -35.25 29.59
N GLU A 460 -3.61 -35.85 29.24
CA GLU A 460 -4.43 -35.51 28.08
C GLU A 460 -4.97 -34.09 28.18
N ASP A 461 -4.54 -33.22 27.27
CA ASP A 461 -5.34 -32.14 26.68
C ASP A 461 -4.83 -31.94 25.24
N ASP A 462 -5.78 -31.94 24.31
CA ASP A 462 -5.63 -31.99 22.85
C ASP A 462 -4.66 -30.91 22.29
N PRO A 463 -3.62 -31.26 21.50
CA PRO A 463 -2.68 -30.28 20.96
C PRO A 463 -3.18 -29.72 19.62
N GLU A 464 -4.00 -28.68 19.64
CA GLU A 464 -4.19 -27.84 18.45
C GLU A 464 -2.97 -26.92 18.24
N ASN A 465 -2.40 -27.05 17.04
CA ASN A 465 -1.39 -26.22 16.39
C ASN A 465 -1.26 -24.77 16.96
N GLY A 466 -0.15 -24.45 17.62
CA GLY A 466 0.08 -23.14 18.25
C GLY A 466 0.20 -21.99 17.25
N GLN A 467 -0.91 -21.31 16.97
CA GLN A 467 -0.97 -19.94 16.44
C GLN A 467 -0.99 -18.93 17.59
N LEU A 468 -0.06 -17.96 17.55
CA LEU A 468 0.19 -16.98 18.61
C LEU A 468 -0.85 -15.84 18.59
N ASN A 469 -1.95 -15.97 19.35
CA ASN A 469 -2.97 -14.93 19.52
C ASN A 469 -2.57 -13.93 20.64
N TYR A 470 -2.14 -12.72 20.28
CA TYR A 470 -1.69 -11.71 21.26
C TYR A 470 -2.29 -10.31 21.08
N MET A 471 -2.50 -9.62 22.20
CA MET A 471 -2.87 -8.22 22.29
C MET A 471 -1.65 -7.37 22.68
N PHE A 472 -1.34 -6.35 21.87
CA PHE A 472 -0.30 -5.37 22.14
C PHE A 472 -0.91 -4.08 22.71
N VAL A 473 -0.28 -3.53 23.76
CA VAL A 473 -0.70 -2.25 24.34
C VAL A 473 0.31 -1.15 24.00
N CYS A 474 -0.17 -0.06 23.41
CA CYS A 474 0.57 1.18 23.14
C CYS A 474 0.00 2.30 24.01
N ILE A 475 0.84 3.08 24.70
CA ILE A 475 0.35 4.12 25.63
C ILE A 475 0.92 5.50 25.31
N GLN A 476 0.08 6.39 24.79
CA GLN A 476 0.41 7.78 24.49
C GLN A 476 0.02 8.68 25.66
N VAL A 477 0.93 9.56 26.08
CA VAL A 477 0.70 10.54 27.15
C VAL A 477 0.75 11.95 26.58
N LYS A 478 -0.29 12.75 26.83
CA LYS A 478 -0.26 14.21 26.63
C LYS A 478 -0.15 14.89 28.00
N LYS A 479 0.80 15.82 28.14
CA LYS A 479 0.87 16.71 29.31
C LYS A 479 -0.36 17.62 29.33
N VAL A 480 -1.13 17.59 30.41
CA VAL A 480 -2.07 18.67 30.74
C VAL A 480 -1.23 19.92 31.04
N PRO A 481 -1.49 21.08 30.40
CA PRO A 481 -0.87 22.33 30.81
C PRO A 481 -1.45 22.72 32.18
N ASP A 482 -0.60 22.78 33.20
CA ASP A 482 -0.88 23.56 34.41
C ASP A 482 -0.75 25.03 34.02
N ASP A 483 -1.84 25.78 34.03
CA ASP A 483 -1.84 27.21 34.35
C ASP A 483 -3.26 27.79 34.55
N GLU A 484 -3.30 28.79 35.42
CA GLU A 484 -4.40 29.66 35.87
C GLU A 484 -5.34 29.15 36.98
N VAL A 485 -4.81 29.09 38.21
CA VAL A 485 -5.56 29.59 39.37
C VAL A 485 -4.86 30.85 39.88
N THR A 486 -5.34 32.00 39.43
CA THR A 486 -4.95 33.31 39.95
C THR A 486 -5.42 33.49 41.40
N GLU A 487 -4.50 34.01 42.20
CA GLU A 487 -4.59 34.34 43.63
C GLU A 487 -5.83 35.14 44.05
N ILE A 488 -6.41 34.79 45.21
CA ILE A 488 -6.94 35.75 46.20
C ILE A 488 -6.65 35.21 47.61
N SER A 489 -5.61 35.79 48.25
CA SER A 489 -5.40 36.16 49.69
C SER A 489 -6.00 35.27 50.81
N GLU A 490 -5.33 34.91 51.92
CA GLU A 490 -4.55 35.73 52.87
C GLU A 490 -3.58 34.86 53.72
N ALA A 491 -2.62 35.55 54.36
CA ALA A 491 -1.54 35.15 55.27
C ALA A 491 -1.85 34.02 56.28
N THR A 492 -0.90 33.20 56.76
CA THR A 492 0.25 33.57 57.62
C THR A 492 1.29 32.44 57.77
N ASP A 493 2.57 32.85 57.83
CA ASP A 493 3.77 32.34 58.55
C ASP A 493 3.93 30.88 59.04
N ALA A 494 5.15 30.37 58.77
CA ALA A 494 6.03 29.48 59.58
C ALA A 494 5.50 28.07 59.96
N THR A 495 6.21 26.95 59.91
CA THR A 495 7.65 26.62 60.06
C THR A 495 7.79 25.11 59.77
N ASP A 496 8.94 24.68 59.23
CA ASP A 496 9.38 23.28 59.26
C ASP A 496 9.47 22.74 60.70
N ILE A 497 8.76 21.66 61.05
CA ILE A 497 9.20 20.66 62.04
C ILE A 497 8.63 19.28 61.66
N SER A 498 9.55 18.34 61.50
CA SER A 498 9.39 16.90 61.37
C SER A 498 8.96 16.23 62.69
N GLU A 499 8.44 15.01 62.55
CA GLU A 499 8.33 13.92 63.56
C GLU A 499 7.03 13.79 64.37
N ALA A 500 6.27 12.77 63.96
CA ALA A 500 5.70 11.69 64.75
C ALA A 500 4.71 12.00 65.89
N SER A 501 3.48 11.52 65.70
CA SER A 501 2.81 10.70 66.72
C SER A 501 1.73 9.83 66.08
N ASP A 502 1.99 8.52 66.07
CA ASP A 502 1.00 7.46 65.91
C ASP A 502 -0.08 7.56 67.01
N GLN A 503 -1.34 7.33 66.64
CA GLN A 503 -2.29 6.57 67.45
C GLN A 503 -3.46 6.06 66.58
N ASP A 504 -3.18 4.91 65.98
CA ASP A 504 -4.00 3.68 65.91
C ASP A 504 -5.51 3.79 66.23
N ASN A 505 -6.32 3.43 65.23
CA ASN A 505 -7.48 2.57 65.48
C ASN A 505 -7.75 1.68 64.26
N ASN A 506 -7.03 0.56 64.26
CA ASN A 506 -7.33 -0.67 63.53
C ASN A 506 -8.84 -0.99 63.45
N LYS A 507 -9.32 -1.19 62.22
CA LYS A 507 -10.24 -2.28 61.91
C LYS A 507 -9.81 -2.96 60.61
N LYS A 508 -9.08 -4.06 60.80
CA LYS A 508 -8.56 -4.99 59.78
C LYS A 508 -9.67 -5.64 58.96
N GLY A 509 -9.40 -5.78 57.67
CA GLY A 509 -10.02 -6.75 56.80
C GLY A 509 -9.42 -6.75 55.38
N GLY A 510 -8.21 -7.31 55.21
CA GLY A 510 -7.81 -7.91 53.92
C GLY A 510 -6.57 -7.38 53.17
N ASP A 511 -5.46 -7.10 53.85
CA ASP A 511 -4.17 -6.73 53.20
C ASP A 511 -3.40 -7.94 52.66
N VAL A 512 -3.29 -8.03 51.33
CA VAL A 512 -2.18 -8.72 50.65
C VAL A 512 -1.69 -7.93 49.41
N ALA A 513 -2.42 -6.91 48.93
CA ALA A 513 -2.08 -6.20 47.69
C ALA A 513 -1.25 -4.91 47.88
N GLU A 514 -1.47 -4.13 48.96
CA GLU A 514 -0.83 -2.81 49.14
C GLU A 514 0.71 -2.93 49.23
N ASP A 515 1.23 -3.87 50.04
CA ASP A 515 2.67 -4.11 50.25
C ASP A 515 3.44 -4.42 48.93
N SER A 516 2.75 -4.89 47.89
CA SER A 516 3.34 -5.19 46.57
C SER A 516 3.37 -3.98 45.62
N GLU A 517 2.45 -3.02 45.81
CA GLU A 517 2.34 -1.80 45.01
C GLU A 517 3.43 -0.79 45.39
N GLU A 518 3.63 -0.54 46.70
CA GLU A 518 4.66 0.39 47.18
C GLU A 518 6.08 -0.10 46.86
N ALA A 519 6.33 -1.41 46.96
CA ALA A 519 7.63 -2.01 46.64
C ALA A 519 7.98 -1.89 45.15
N LEU A 520 7.00 -2.04 44.25
CA LEU A 520 7.20 -1.89 42.81
C LEU A 520 7.43 -0.44 42.42
N ILE A 521 6.69 0.50 43.03
CA ILE A 521 6.87 1.95 42.82
C ILE A 521 8.27 2.40 43.28
N ALA A 522 8.79 1.83 44.37
CA ALA A 522 10.13 2.13 44.89
C ALA A 522 11.26 1.59 44.00
N GLN A 523 11.04 0.51 43.26
CA GLN A 523 12.05 -0.11 42.37
C GLN A 523 11.95 0.36 40.91
N TYR A 524 10.86 1.02 40.51
CA TYR A 524 10.63 1.42 39.13
C TYR A 524 11.43 2.67 38.73
N THR A 525 12.26 2.54 37.69
CA THR A 525 13.07 3.66 37.16
C THR A 525 12.27 4.45 36.14
N TYR A 526 11.81 5.64 36.52
CA TYR A 526 11.11 6.55 35.62
C TYR A 526 12.05 7.13 34.54
N VAL A 527 11.63 7.08 33.28
CA VAL A 527 12.36 7.63 32.12
C VAL A 527 11.45 8.52 31.30
N GLY A 528 11.75 9.84 31.27
CA GLY A 528 11.20 10.82 30.32
C GLY A 528 9.67 10.82 30.13
N ALA A 529 9.18 9.95 29.24
CA ALA A 529 7.77 9.80 28.86
C ALA A 529 6.92 8.99 29.87
N THR A 530 7.54 8.22 30.77
CA THR A 530 6.83 7.38 31.77
C THR A 530 6.63 8.05 33.13
N THR A 531 7.09 9.29 33.34
CA THR A 531 7.04 9.98 34.64
C THR A 531 5.63 10.14 35.22
N ASN A 532 4.61 10.16 34.34
CA ASN A 532 3.20 10.30 34.72
C ASN A 532 2.39 8.99 34.49
N ILE A 533 3.06 7.88 34.17
CA ILE A 533 2.43 6.58 33.91
C ILE A 533 2.61 5.70 35.15
N HIS A 534 1.54 5.02 35.56
CA HIS A 534 1.61 4.03 36.64
C HIS A 534 2.51 2.84 36.24
N PRO A 535 3.40 2.33 37.11
CA PRO A 535 4.32 1.24 36.79
C PRO A 535 3.65 -0.01 36.20
N TYR A 536 2.51 -0.45 36.76
CA TYR A 536 1.73 -1.59 36.24
C TYR A 536 1.30 -1.38 34.79
N LEU A 537 0.82 -0.17 34.47
CA LEU A 537 0.35 0.14 33.14
C LEU A 537 1.54 0.25 32.16
N SER A 538 2.68 0.78 32.60
CA SER A 538 3.90 0.82 31.78
C SER A 538 4.52 -0.57 31.55
N ALA A 539 4.39 -1.50 32.50
CA ALA A 539 4.94 -2.86 32.37
C ALA A 539 4.27 -3.66 31.24
N MET A 540 3.06 -3.28 30.83
CA MET A 540 2.32 -3.90 29.72
C MET A 540 2.79 -3.44 28.33
N VAL A 541 3.62 -2.39 28.25
CA VAL A 541 4.12 -1.83 26.98
C VAL A 541 5.44 -2.50 26.60
N ASN A 542 5.49 -3.10 25.42
CA ASN A 542 6.67 -3.82 24.91
C ASN A 542 7.03 -3.43 23.46
N TYR A 543 6.48 -4.11 22.46
CA TYR A 543 6.88 -4.07 21.05
C TYR A 543 6.41 -2.82 20.29
N ALA A 544 5.50 -2.05 20.89
CA ALA A 544 4.94 -0.85 20.28
C ALA A 544 4.98 0.31 21.29
N GLN A 545 6.20 0.65 21.71
CA GLN A 545 6.48 1.71 22.67
C GLN A 545 6.43 3.08 21.98
N PRO A 546 5.43 3.94 22.27
CA PRO A 546 5.37 5.25 21.66
C PRO A 546 6.42 6.17 22.29
N VAL A 547 7.22 6.79 21.42
CA VAL A 547 8.24 7.78 21.81
C VAL A 547 8.01 9.09 21.07
N LYS A 548 8.38 10.21 21.71
CA LYS A 548 8.38 11.51 21.05
C LYS A 548 9.40 11.49 19.91
N PHE A 549 8.91 11.63 18.68
CA PHE A 549 9.76 11.70 17.50
C PHE A 549 10.63 12.97 17.52
N GLN A 550 11.93 12.81 17.27
CA GLN A 550 12.90 13.91 17.20
C GLN A 550 13.29 14.22 15.76
N SER A 551 13.95 13.26 15.09
CA SER A 551 14.26 13.28 13.67
C SER A 551 14.49 11.85 13.17
N PHE A 552 14.52 11.68 11.84
CA PHE A 552 14.85 10.40 11.24
C PHE A 552 16.29 9.95 11.57
N ASP A 553 17.25 10.88 11.58
CA ASP A 553 18.65 10.59 11.90
C ASP A 553 18.81 10.03 13.32
N VAL A 554 18.14 10.64 14.30
CA VAL A 554 18.20 10.18 15.70
C VAL A 554 17.55 8.81 15.86
N ALA A 555 16.45 8.55 15.15
CA ALA A 555 15.79 7.25 15.17
C ALA A 555 16.66 6.15 14.53
N GLU A 556 17.36 6.48 13.44
CA GLU A 556 18.31 5.61 12.77
C GLU A 556 19.55 5.32 13.62
N GLU A 557 20.13 6.35 14.26
CA GLU A 557 21.29 6.20 15.15
C GLU A 557 20.97 5.32 16.37
N ARG A 558 19.80 5.50 16.97
CA ARG A 558 19.36 4.68 18.11
C ARG A 558 19.02 3.24 17.70
N ASN A 559 18.45 3.05 16.51
CA ASN A 559 18.10 1.76 15.94
C ASN A 559 17.28 0.84 16.87
N ILE A 560 16.30 1.38 17.59
CA ILE A 560 15.45 0.64 18.54
C ILE A 560 14.11 0.29 17.89
N HIS A 561 13.90 -0.96 17.49
CA HIS A 561 12.78 -1.32 16.60
C HIS A 561 11.40 -1.31 17.27
N HIS A 562 11.34 -1.58 18.57
CA HIS A 562 10.08 -1.50 19.33
C HIS A 562 9.62 -0.07 19.61
N ASN A 563 10.48 0.94 19.36
CA ASN A 563 10.07 2.33 19.43
C ASN A 563 9.25 2.70 18.19
N MET A 564 8.09 3.29 18.43
CA MET A 564 7.18 3.78 17.40
C MET A 564 6.83 5.25 17.64
N SER A 565 6.33 5.93 16.61
CA SER A 565 5.93 7.33 16.72
C SER A 565 4.60 7.59 16.03
N SER A 566 3.78 8.44 16.65
CA SER A 566 2.50 8.87 16.09
C SER A 566 2.54 10.31 15.61
N PHE A 567 2.00 10.52 14.41
CA PHE A 567 1.97 11.81 13.75
C PHE A 567 0.54 12.16 13.36
N ASN A 568 0.12 13.40 13.64
CA ASN A 568 -1.09 13.90 12.99
C ASN A 568 -0.86 14.05 11.47
N GLU A 569 -1.94 14.04 10.68
CA GLU A 569 -1.86 14.09 9.22
C GLU A 569 -1.00 15.26 8.70
N SER A 570 -1.00 16.42 9.37
CA SER A 570 -0.31 17.62 8.91
C SER A 570 1.19 17.52 9.10
N VAL A 571 1.63 16.93 10.22
CA VAL A 571 3.03 16.63 10.50
C VAL A 571 3.53 15.53 9.56
N GLY A 572 2.75 14.46 9.38
CA GLY A 572 3.09 13.39 8.45
C GLY A 572 3.25 13.89 7.01
N LEU A 573 2.34 14.75 6.53
CA LEU A 573 2.45 15.40 5.22
C LEU A 573 3.68 16.32 5.14
N GLY A 574 4.04 16.98 6.25
CA GLY A 574 5.26 17.77 6.36
C GLY A 574 6.51 16.92 6.09
N TYR A 575 6.65 15.79 6.77
CA TYR A 575 7.78 14.87 6.56
C TYR A 575 7.77 14.24 5.18
N LEU A 576 6.59 13.87 4.66
CA LEU A 576 6.51 13.35 3.30
C LEU A 576 6.97 14.39 2.26
N LYS A 577 6.75 15.68 2.51
CA LYS A 577 7.19 16.76 1.62
C LYS A 577 8.70 17.02 1.68
N THR A 578 9.32 16.91 2.85
CA THR A 578 10.73 17.31 3.05
C THR A 578 11.70 16.13 3.11
N ASN A 579 11.24 14.95 3.53
CA ASN A 579 12.05 13.78 3.91
C ASN A 579 11.35 12.45 3.55
N ALA A 580 10.80 12.36 2.33
CA ALA A 580 9.99 11.23 1.90
C ALA A 580 10.74 9.89 1.98
N ILE A 581 12.01 9.89 1.55
CA ILE A 581 12.86 8.71 1.45
C ILE A 581 13.25 8.22 2.85
N GLU A 582 13.63 9.14 3.73
CA GLU A 582 13.95 8.86 5.12
C GLU A 582 12.73 8.30 5.86
N PHE A 583 11.54 8.79 5.55
CA PHE A 583 10.30 8.27 6.13
C PHE A 583 10.03 6.82 5.70
N VAL A 584 10.23 6.48 4.42
CA VAL A 584 10.17 5.09 3.93
C VAL A 584 11.19 4.22 4.67
N ASN A 585 12.43 4.68 4.82
CA ASN A 585 13.48 3.91 5.48
C ASN A 585 13.21 3.71 6.98
N TYR A 586 12.65 4.72 7.67
CA TYR A 586 12.17 4.59 9.04
C TYR A 586 11.14 3.46 9.15
N ASN A 587 10.17 3.43 8.23
CA ASN A 587 9.08 2.47 8.20
C ASN A 587 9.47 1.03 7.80
N LYS A 588 10.74 0.79 7.44
CA LYS A 588 11.28 -0.58 7.29
C LYS A 588 11.58 -1.23 8.64
N ARG A 589 11.98 -0.42 9.62
CA ARG A 589 12.51 -0.89 10.92
C ARG A 589 11.55 -0.63 12.07
N GLN A 590 10.85 0.50 12.03
CA GLN A 590 9.99 0.99 13.09
C GLN A 590 8.58 1.20 12.57
N MET A 591 7.62 1.24 13.50
CA MET A 591 6.22 1.52 13.17
C MET A 591 5.92 3.01 13.27
N SER A 592 5.12 3.53 12.35
CA SER A 592 4.50 4.84 12.44
C SER A 592 2.97 4.73 12.44
N ARG A 593 2.34 5.54 13.29
CA ARG A 593 0.88 5.74 13.28
C ARG A 593 0.56 7.14 12.77
N ILE A 594 -0.38 7.23 11.84
CA ILE A 594 -0.90 8.49 11.30
C ILE A 594 -2.36 8.65 11.73
N TYR A 595 -2.75 9.81 12.22
CA TYR A 595 -4.14 10.07 12.64
C TYR A 595 -4.67 11.42 12.11
N PRO A 596 -6.00 11.56 11.92
CA PRO A 596 -6.61 12.79 11.41
C PRO A 596 -6.32 14.01 12.30
N LYS A 597 -6.23 15.20 11.73
CA LYS A 597 -6.10 16.44 12.52
C LYS A 597 -7.41 16.80 13.20
N GLY A 598 -7.34 17.44 14.36
CA GLY A 598 -8.52 17.90 15.12
C GLY A 598 -9.43 18.91 14.37
N GLY A 599 -8.96 19.54 13.30
CA GLY A 599 -9.79 20.40 12.44
C GLY A 599 -10.90 19.66 11.68
N ARG A 600 -10.89 18.31 11.65
CA ARG A 600 -11.90 17.47 11.00
C ARG A 600 -13.05 17.16 11.97
N VAL A 601 -13.75 18.22 12.39
CA VAL A 601 -14.83 18.12 13.41
C VAL A 601 -16.01 17.26 12.96
N ASP A 602 -16.18 17.10 11.65
CA ASP A 602 -17.19 16.26 11.01
C ASP A 602 -16.79 14.77 10.91
N SER A 603 -15.62 14.41 11.44
CA SER A 603 -15.04 13.05 11.34
C SER A 603 -14.72 12.62 9.90
N SER A 604 -14.47 13.57 8.98
CA SER A 604 -13.96 13.27 7.64
C SER A 604 -12.58 12.61 7.68
N ASN A 605 -12.24 11.83 6.64
CA ASN A 605 -10.94 11.17 6.55
C ASN A 605 -9.97 11.88 5.59
N TYR A 606 -8.68 11.64 5.79
CA TYR A 606 -7.64 11.93 4.79
C TYR A 606 -7.44 10.73 3.87
N MET A 607 -6.76 10.95 2.74
CA MET A 607 -6.48 9.87 1.79
C MET A 607 -5.37 8.94 2.34
N PRO A 608 -5.67 7.67 2.69
CA PRO A 608 -4.70 6.79 3.36
C PRO A 608 -3.55 6.39 2.44
N GLN A 609 -3.81 6.29 1.14
CA GLN A 609 -2.82 5.93 0.11
C GLN A 609 -1.55 6.79 0.18
N ILE A 610 -1.68 8.07 0.54
CA ILE A 610 -0.55 9.00 0.67
C ILE A 610 0.48 8.49 1.68
N PHE A 611 0.03 7.91 2.78
CA PHE A 611 0.89 7.42 3.85
C PHE A 611 1.27 5.95 3.65
N TRP A 612 0.43 5.15 3.01
CA TRP A 612 0.84 3.82 2.55
C TRP A 612 1.98 3.91 1.54
N ASN A 613 2.03 4.93 0.67
CA ASN A 613 3.16 5.20 -0.21
C ASN A 613 4.47 5.46 0.55
N ALA A 614 4.40 5.99 1.77
CA ALA A 614 5.55 6.20 2.65
C ALA A 614 5.88 4.97 3.53
N GLY A 615 5.10 3.89 3.42
CA GLY A 615 5.25 2.70 4.24
C GLY A 615 4.67 2.84 5.64
N CYS A 616 3.86 3.84 5.95
CA CYS A 616 3.26 3.93 7.28
C CYS A 616 2.32 2.74 7.51
N GLN A 617 2.46 2.06 8.65
CA GLN A 617 1.75 0.82 8.97
C GLN A 617 0.34 1.12 9.48
N MET A 618 0.24 1.97 10.50
CA MET A 618 -1.02 2.29 11.19
C MET A 618 -1.59 3.61 10.69
N VAL A 619 -2.24 3.58 9.52
CA VAL A 619 -2.87 4.76 8.92
C VAL A 619 -4.31 4.86 9.44
N SER A 620 -4.48 5.42 10.63
CA SER A 620 -5.75 5.44 11.36
C SER A 620 -6.79 6.35 10.71
N LEU A 621 -8.01 5.83 10.53
CA LEU A 621 -9.17 6.53 9.96
C LEU A 621 -10.37 6.52 10.91
N ASN A 622 -11.30 7.46 10.70
CA ASN A 622 -12.60 7.53 11.38
C ASN A 622 -13.59 6.54 10.73
N PHE A 623 -13.79 5.37 11.35
CA PHE A 623 -14.61 4.26 10.82
C PHE A 623 -16.11 4.57 10.73
N GLN A 624 -16.60 5.54 11.49
CA GLN A 624 -17.98 6.02 11.45
C GLN A 624 -18.34 6.77 10.16
N THR A 625 -17.35 7.18 9.35
CA THR A 625 -17.57 7.97 8.14
C THR A 625 -17.23 7.14 6.90
N PRO A 626 -18.23 6.64 6.13
CA PRO A 626 -18.01 5.79 4.97
C PRO A 626 -17.62 6.60 3.70
N ASP A 627 -16.73 7.57 3.86
CA ASP A 627 -16.22 8.38 2.74
C ASP A 627 -15.27 7.58 1.84
N LEU A 628 -14.80 8.21 0.75
CA LEU A 628 -13.91 7.56 -0.22
C LEU A 628 -12.66 6.93 0.44
N ALA A 629 -12.10 7.56 1.47
CA ALA A 629 -10.93 7.04 2.14
C ALA A 629 -11.26 5.77 2.93
N MET A 630 -12.40 5.73 3.61
CA MET A 630 -12.88 4.52 4.28
C MET A 630 -13.23 3.40 3.30
N GLN A 631 -13.87 3.74 2.16
CA GLN A 631 -14.14 2.79 1.08
C GLN A 631 -12.83 2.12 0.63
N LEU A 632 -11.79 2.92 0.33
CA LEU A 632 -10.46 2.41 -0.06
C LEU A 632 -9.84 1.52 1.02
N ASN A 633 -9.97 1.89 2.31
CA ASN A 633 -9.48 1.09 3.42
C ASN A 633 -10.15 -0.28 3.48
N GLN A 634 -11.49 -0.31 3.52
CA GLN A 634 -12.25 -1.56 3.60
C GLN A 634 -12.05 -2.45 2.37
N GLY A 635 -12.01 -1.84 1.17
CA GLY A 635 -11.74 -2.57 -0.06
C GLY A 635 -10.33 -3.13 -0.14
N LYS A 636 -9.32 -2.43 0.40
CA LYS A 636 -7.93 -2.91 0.42
C LYS A 636 -7.74 -4.05 1.43
N PHE A 637 -8.29 -3.92 2.63
CA PHE A 637 -8.18 -4.91 3.71
C PHE A 637 -9.20 -6.07 3.62
N GLU A 638 -10.03 -6.13 2.58
CA GLU A 638 -10.84 -7.32 2.25
C GLU A 638 -9.93 -8.52 1.87
N TYR A 639 -8.79 -8.24 1.25
CA TYR A 639 -7.83 -9.23 0.76
C TYR A 639 -6.99 -9.82 1.91
N ASN A 640 -6.33 -10.94 1.63
CA ASN A 640 -5.53 -11.68 2.61
C ASN A 640 -6.37 -12.21 3.79
N GLY A 641 -7.58 -12.74 3.51
CA GLY A 641 -8.45 -13.33 4.51
C GLY A 641 -9.17 -12.31 5.41
N SER A 642 -9.26 -11.04 5.01
CA SER A 642 -9.75 -9.96 5.87
C SER A 642 -9.05 -9.90 7.25
N CYS A 643 -7.79 -10.33 7.30
CA CYS A 643 -7.04 -10.45 8.55
C CYS A 643 -6.57 -9.10 9.12
N GLY A 644 -6.73 -8.01 8.36
CA GLY A 644 -6.32 -6.67 8.75
C GLY A 644 -4.83 -6.37 8.60
N TYR A 645 -4.05 -7.32 8.07
CA TYR A 645 -2.63 -7.19 7.77
C TYR A 645 -2.37 -7.45 6.29
N LEU A 646 -1.64 -6.53 5.65
CA LEU A 646 -1.20 -6.67 4.26
C LEU A 646 0.30 -6.45 4.16
N LEU A 647 1.02 -7.43 3.63
CA LEU A 647 2.46 -7.36 3.45
C LEU A 647 2.82 -6.22 2.49
N LYS A 648 3.80 -5.40 2.86
CA LYS A 648 4.31 -4.33 2.01
C LYS A 648 5.14 -4.91 0.85
N PRO A 649 5.19 -4.21 -0.30
CA PRO A 649 6.09 -4.59 -1.39
C PRO A 649 7.57 -4.64 -0.96
N ASP A 650 8.35 -5.51 -1.60
CA ASP A 650 9.74 -5.83 -1.22
C ASP A 650 10.66 -4.61 -1.03
N PHE A 651 10.60 -3.63 -1.93
CA PHE A 651 11.43 -2.43 -1.88
C PHE A 651 11.10 -1.50 -0.69
N MET A 652 9.92 -1.67 -0.08
CA MET A 652 9.52 -0.97 1.14
C MET A 652 9.89 -1.71 2.43
N ARG A 653 10.51 -2.89 2.30
CA ARG A 653 10.94 -3.75 3.42
C ARG A 653 12.46 -3.90 3.45
N ARG A 654 13.06 -4.08 2.27
CA ARG A 654 14.49 -4.31 2.09
C ARG A 654 15.35 -3.10 2.45
N SER A 655 16.34 -3.30 3.29
CA SER A 655 17.30 -2.26 3.73
C SER A 655 18.28 -1.83 2.62
N ASP A 656 18.59 -2.73 1.68
CA ASP A 656 19.51 -2.49 0.55
C ASP A 656 18.88 -1.73 -0.62
N ARG A 657 17.57 -1.45 -0.55
CA ARG A 657 16.81 -0.76 -1.62
C ARG A 657 16.41 0.63 -1.17
N MET A 658 16.62 1.63 -2.02
CA MET A 658 16.11 2.98 -1.81
C MET A 658 14.85 3.21 -2.64
N PHE A 659 13.86 3.86 -2.07
CA PHE A 659 12.58 4.12 -2.73
C PHE A 659 12.13 5.56 -2.47
N ASP A 660 11.85 6.28 -3.57
CA ASP A 660 11.23 7.61 -3.54
C ASP A 660 9.76 7.49 -3.97
N PRO A 661 8.79 7.74 -3.07
CA PRO A 661 7.37 7.64 -3.39
C PRO A 661 6.89 8.68 -4.42
N PHE A 662 7.70 9.68 -4.77
CA PHE A 662 7.40 10.68 -5.80
C PHE A 662 8.11 10.43 -7.13
N SER A 663 8.80 9.29 -7.27
CA SER A 663 9.48 8.93 -8.52
C SER A 663 8.50 8.86 -9.70
N GLU A 664 8.82 9.58 -10.78
CA GLU A 664 8.13 9.48 -12.07
C GLU A 664 8.69 8.37 -12.96
N THR A 665 9.81 7.76 -12.56
CA THR A 665 10.45 6.66 -13.28
C THR A 665 10.13 5.31 -12.64
N PRO A 666 9.99 4.23 -13.43
CA PRO A 666 9.87 2.87 -12.90
C PRO A 666 10.96 2.59 -11.86
N VAL A 667 10.56 2.01 -10.73
CA VAL A 667 11.48 1.61 -9.67
C VAL A 667 12.32 0.44 -10.18
N ASP A 668 13.63 0.47 -9.93
CA ASP A 668 14.52 -0.63 -10.33
C ASP A 668 14.06 -1.96 -9.69
N GLY A 669 13.87 -2.98 -10.53
CA GLY A 669 13.32 -4.28 -10.14
C GLY A 669 11.80 -4.40 -10.14
N VAL A 670 11.05 -3.32 -10.39
CA VAL A 670 9.58 -3.37 -10.51
C VAL A 670 9.15 -3.21 -11.97
N ILE A 671 8.25 -4.08 -12.42
CA ILE A 671 7.70 -4.05 -13.78
C ILE A 671 6.49 -3.10 -13.79
N ALA A 672 6.66 -1.92 -14.38
CA ALA A 672 5.56 -0.99 -14.60
C ALA A 672 4.50 -1.61 -15.54
N ALA A 673 3.24 -1.23 -15.35
CA ALA A 673 2.12 -1.75 -16.11
C ALA A 673 1.36 -0.66 -16.89
N THR A 674 0.63 -1.09 -17.90
CA THR A 674 -0.44 -0.34 -18.54
C THR A 674 -1.75 -1.05 -18.23
N CYS A 675 -2.72 -0.31 -17.69
CA CYS A 675 -4.07 -0.82 -17.43
C CYS A 675 -5.06 -0.04 -18.29
N SER A 676 -6.01 -0.73 -18.91
CA SER A 676 -7.09 -0.10 -19.65
C SER A 676 -8.41 -0.74 -19.28
N VAL A 677 -9.44 0.08 -19.05
CA VAL A 677 -10.77 -0.38 -18.63
C VAL A 677 -11.81 0.15 -19.60
N GLN A 678 -12.48 -0.74 -20.32
CA GLN A 678 -13.60 -0.40 -21.19
C GLN A 678 -14.92 -0.81 -20.54
N VAL A 679 -15.77 0.16 -20.23
CA VAL A 679 -17.07 -0.08 -19.59
C VAL A 679 -18.15 -0.23 -20.68
N PHE A 680 -18.75 -1.41 -20.78
CA PHE A 680 -19.80 -1.70 -21.77
C PHE A 680 -21.18 -1.37 -21.24
N SER A 681 -21.55 -1.95 -20.09
CA SER A 681 -22.90 -1.83 -19.54
C SER A 681 -22.95 -2.08 -18.04
N GLY A 682 -24.07 -1.74 -17.43
CA GLY A 682 -24.43 -2.18 -16.08
C GLY A 682 -25.69 -3.02 -16.08
N GLN A 683 -25.91 -3.77 -15.01
CA GLN A 683 -27.10 -4.59 -14.78
C GLN A 683 -27.64 -4.34 -13.38
N PHE A 684 -28.96 -4.18 -13.29
CA PHE A 684 -29.73 -4.02 -12.06
C PHE A 684 -29.17 -2.97 -11.08
N LEU A 685 -28.70 -1.84 -11.61
CA LEU A 685 -28.09 -0.76 -10.81
C LEU A 685 -29.12 -0.08 -9.89
N SER A 686 -30.39 -0.02 -10.30
CA SER A 686 -31.47 0.51 -9.48
C SER A 686 -32.82 -0.11 -9.82
N ASP A 687 -33.70 -0.18 -8.83
CA ASP A 687 -35.13 -0.47 -8.95
C ASP A 687 -35.95 0.73 -9.44
N LYS A 688 -35.36 1.93 -9.43
CA LYS A 688 -35.97 3.18 -9.89
C LYS A 688 -35.52 3.56 -11.30
N LYS A 689 -36.37 4.33 -11.99
CA LYS A 689 -36.04 4.95 -13.28
C LYS A 689 -35.17 6.19 -13.06
N ILE A 690 -33.87 5.99 -12.88
CA ILE A 690 -32.87 7.04 -12.66
C ILE A 690 -31.83 7.06 -13.78
N GLY A 691 -31.12 8.17 -13.92
CA GLY A 691 -29.90 8.22 -14.71
C GLY A 691 -28.72 7.58 -13.98
N THR A 692 -27.81 6.92 -14.70
CA THR A 692 -26.60 6.32 -14.12
C THR A 692 -25.35 6.63 -14.95
N TYR A 693 -24.19 6.74 -14.29
CA TYR A 693 -22.87 6.81 -14.92
C TYR A 693 -21.82 6.09 -14.08
N VAL A 694 -20.69 5.74 -14.69
CA VAL A 694 -19.60 4.98 -14.06
C VAL A 694 -18.32 5.83 -14.04
N GLU A 695 -17.68 5.92 -12.87
CA GLU A 695 -16.34 6.47 -12.69
C GLU A 695 -15.33 5.34 -12.52
N VAL A 696 -14.17 5.48 -13.17
CA VAL A 696 -13.06 4.54 -13.05
C VAL A 696 -11.82 5.30 -12.59
N ASP A 697 -11.48 5.17 -11.31
CA ASP A 697 -10.32 5.82 -10.71
C ASP A 697 -9.18 4.82 -10.45
N MET A 698 -7.95 5.31 -10.38
CA MET A 698 -6.80 4.56 -9.88
C MET A 698 -6.15 5.32 -8.73
N TYR A 699 -5.81 4.62 -7.66
CA TYR A 699 -5.11 5.15 -6.49
C TYR A 699 -3.82 4.35 -6.28
N GLY A 700 -2.69 5.03 -6.07
CA GLY A 700 -1.39 4.39 -5.90
C GLY A 700 -0.34 5.44 -5.55
N LEU A 701 0.82 5.41 -6.20
CA LEU A 701 1.74 6.54 -6.15
C LEU A 701 1.09 7.82 -6.69
N PRO A 702 1.59 9.01 -6.34
CA PRO A 702 1.06 10.27 -6.87
C PRO A 702 1.04 10.32 -8.41
N THR A 703 2.00 9.65 -9.05
CA THR A 703 2.14 9.52 -10.51
C THR A 703 1.18 8.50 -11.13
N ASP A 704 0.75 7.51 -10.36
CA ASP A 704 -0.20 6.46 -10.77
C ASP A 704 -1.66 6.86 -10.51
N THR A 705 -1.87 7.84 -9.63
CA THR A 705 -3.19 8.24 -9.17
C THR A 705 -3.89 9.12 -10.21
N ILE A 706 -4.99 8.61 -10.77
CA ILE A 706 -5.88 9.35 -11.68
C ILE A 706 -7.29 9.28 -11.09
N ARG A 707 -7.89 10.44 -10.83
CA ARG A 707 -9.19 10.56 -10.15
C ARG A 707 -10.12 11.53 -10.86
N LYS A 708 -11.40 11.17 -11.00
CA LYS A 708 -12.48 11.99 -11.59
C LYS A 708 -12.24 12.41 -13.06
N GLU A 709 -11.24 11.84 -13.72
CA GLU A 709 -10.95 12.09 -15.12
C GLU A 709 -11.72 11.14 -16.03
N PHE A 710 -11.72 9.85 -15.69
CA PHE A 710 -12.38 8.81 -16.45
C PHE A 710 -13.79 8.54 -15.92
N ARG A 711 -14.78 9.05 -16.66
CA ARG A 711 -16.20 8.84 -16.39
C ARG A 711 -16.95 8.56 -17.69
N THR A 712 -17.93 7.68 -17.64
CA THR A 712 -18.81 7.43 -18.77
C THR A 712 -19.82 8.56 -18.94
N ARG A 713 -20.45 8.64 -20.12
CA ARG A 713 -21.66 9.43 -20.29
C ARG A 713 -22.80 8.87 -19.43
N MET A 714 -23.65 9.77 -18.97
CA MET A 714 -24.84 9.42 -18.20
C MET A 714 -25.92 8.82 -19.11
N VAL A 715 -26.44 7.66 -18.73
CA VAL A 715 -27.56 6.99 -19.38
C VAL A 715 -28.82 7.28 -18.57
N MET A 716 -29.73 8.09 -19.12
CA MET A 716 -30.93 8.54 -18.43
C MET A 716 -32.05 7.49 -18.42
N ASN A 717 -32.85 7.46 -17.34
CA ASN A 717 -34.08 6.67 -17.22
C ASN A 717 -33.91 5.16 -17.44
N ASN A 718 -32.72 4.62 -17.20
CA ASN A 718 -32.45 3.18 -17.32
C ASN A 718 -31.52 2.72 -16.20
N GLY A 719 -32.11 2.28 -15.09
CA GLY A 719 -31.38 1.65 -13.98
C GLY A 719 -31.24 0.12 -14.10
N LEU A 720 -31.87 -0.49 -15.12
CA LEU A 720 -31.95 -1.95 -15.26
C LEU A 720 -30.78 -2.52 -16.08
N ASN A 721 -30.53 -1.96 -17.26
CA ASN A 721 -29.48 -2.41 -18.16
C ASN A 721 -28.90 -1.28 -19.01
N PRO A 722 -28.35 -0.22 -18.39
CA PRO A 722 -27.74 0.86 -19.14
C PRO A 722 -26.53 0.36 -19.93
N ALA A 723 -26.50 0.66 -21.23
CA ALA A 723 -25.34 0.46 -22.09
C ALA A 723 -24.59 1.78 -22.22
N TYR A 724 -23.33 1.79 -21.78
CA TYR A 724 -22.45 2.95 -21.83
C TYR A 724 -21.61 2.96 -23.12
N ASN A 725 -21.08 1.80 -23.53
CA ASN A 725 -20.28 1.59 -24.73
C ASN A 725 -19.21 2.69 -24.96
N GLU A 726 -18.47 3.02 -23.91
CA GLU A 726 -17.44 4.06 -23.96
C GLU A 726 -16.13 3.52 -24.55
N GLU A 727 -15.28 4.46 -24.99
CA GLU A 727 -13.90 4.18 -25.33
C GLU A 727 -13.11 3.70 -24.09
N PRO A 728 -12.08 2.86 -24.26
CA PRO A 728 -11.29 2.38 -23.12
C PRO A 728 -10.61 3.53 -22.35
N PHE A 729 -10.78 3.55 -21.04
CA PHE A 729 -10.05 4.42 -20.13
C PHE A 729 -8.64 3.88 -19.92
N VAL A 730 -7.60 4.62 -20.37
CA VAL A 730 -6.23 4.11 -20.42
C VAL A 730 -5.34 4.75 -19.34
N PHE A 731 -4.95 3.94 -18.37
CA PHE A 731 -3.88 4.21 -17.41
C PHE A 731 -2.54 3.79 -18.05
N ARG A 732 -1.96 4.68 -18.86
CA ARG A 732 -0.82 4.37 -19.73
C ARG A 732 0.41 3.89 -18.97
N LYS A 733 0.71 4.52 -17.84
CA LYS A 733 1.94 4.32 -17.09
C LYS A 733 1.61 4.19 -15.61
N VAL A 734 1.54 2.94 -15.14
CA VAL A 734 1.44 2.59 -13.71
C VAL A 734 2.83 2.16 -13.26
N ILE A 735 3.51 3.04 -12.56
CA ILE A 735 4.88 2.89 -12.05
C ILE A 735 4.97 1.74 -11.06
N LEU A 736 4.00 1.63 -10.15
CA LEU A 736 4.03 0.68 -9.06
C LEU A 736 2.70 -0.10 -8.93
N PRO A 737 2.48 -1.13 -9.75
CA PRO A 737 1.24 -1.89 -9.77
C PRO A 737 0.89 -2.53 -8.42
N ASP A 738 1.88 -3.05 -7.68
CA ASP A 738 1.68 -3.75 -6.40
C ASP A 738 1.00 -2.89 -5.33
N LEU A 739 1.17 -1.56 -5.41
CA LEU A 739 0.59 -0.61 -4.48
C LEU A 739 -0.70 0.02 -5.00
N ALA A 740 -0.97 -0.11 -6.30
CA ALA A 740 -2.08 0.52 -6.98
C ALA A 740 -3.39 -0.27 -6.83
N VAL A 741 -4.49 0.45 -6.68
CA VAL A 741 -5.85 -0.08 -6.63
C VAL A 741 -6.72 0.62 -7.67
N LEU A 742 -7.47 -0.17 -8.42
CA LEU A 742 -8.50 0.28 -9.36
C LEU A 742 -9.84 0.38 -8.61
N ARG A 743 -10.54 1.49 -8.77
CA ARG A 743 -11.88 1.69 -8.21
C ARG A 743 -12.87 1.92 -9.35
N ILE A 744 -13.89 1.08 -9.42
CA ILE A 744 -15.04 1.25 -10.33
C ILE A 744 -16.23 1.64 -9.46
N ALA A 745 -16.83 2.80 -9.71
CA ALA A 745 -17.96 3.30 -8.92
C ALA A 745 -19.09 3.80 -9.81
N VAL A 746 -20.32 3.51 -9.40
CA VAL A 746 -21.53 3.85 -10.13
C VAL A 746 -22.30 4.90 -9.36
N TYR A 747 -22.66 5.98 -10.04
CA TYR A 747 -23.39 7.10 -9.47
C TYR A 747 -24.72 7.31 -10.19
N ASP A 748 -25.70 7.85 -9.46
CA ASP A 748 -26.96 8.31 -10.04
C ASP A 748 -26.88 9.75 -10.60
N ASP A 749 -27.99 10.23 -11.14
CA ASP A 749 -28.15 11.60 -11.64
C ASP A 749 -28.04 12.71 -10.57
N ASN A 750 -28.12 12.36 -9.29
CA ASN A 750 -27.90 13.26 -8.16
C ASN A 750 -26.47 13.18 -7.60
N ASN A 751 -25.57 12.44 -8.24
CA ASN A 751 -24.23 12.10 -7.78
C ASN A 751 -24.22 11.29 -6.46
N LYS A 752 -25.30 10.57 -6.15
CA LYS A 752 -25.33 9.60 -5.06
C LYS A 752 -24.68 8.31 -5.52
N LEU A 753 -23.81 7.77 -4.68
CA LEU A 753 -23.17 6.47 -4.92
C LEU A 753 -24.24 5.36 -4.87
N ILE A 754 -24.33 4.57 -5.93
CA ILE A 754 -25.15 3.36 -6.00
C ILE A 754 -24.35 2.18 -5.46
N GLY A 755 -23.11 2.05 -5.92
CA GLY A 755 -22.20 0.98 -5.51
C GLY A 755 -20.81 1.19 -6.09
N GLN A 756 -19.82 0.56 -5.47
CA GLN A 756 -18.41 0.64 -5.84
C GLN A 756 -17.73 -0.72 -5.72
N ARG A 757 -16.63 -0.92 -6.43
CA ARG A 757 -15.71 -2.03 -6.22
C ARG A 757 -14.27 -1.54 -6.26
N ILE A 758 -13.47 -2.01 -5.30
CA ILE A 758 -12.03 -1.78 -5.23
C ILE A 758 -11.30 -3.08 -5.57
N LEU A 759 -10.36 -2.98 -6.51
CA LEU A 759 -9.64 -4.09 -7.09
C LEU A 759 -8.14 -3.73 -7.10
N PRO A 760 -7.32 -4.31 -6.21
CA PRO A 760 -5.87 -4.20 -6.27
C PRO A 760 -5.37 -4.67 -7.64
N LEU A 761 -4.38 -3.97 -8.19
CA LEU A 761 -3.77 -4.39 -9.45
C LEU A 761 -2.96 -5.67 -9.28
N ASP A 762 -2.44 -5.90 -8.07
CA ASP A 762 -1.96 -7.21 -7.64
C ASP A 762 -3.13 -8.20 -7.55
N GLY A 763 -3.06 -9.28 -8.31
CA GLY A 763 -4.12 -10.28 -8.42
C GLY A 763 -5.30 -9.93 -9.34
N LEU A 764 -5.29 -8.77 -10.01
CA LEU A 764 -6.31 -8.40 -11.02
C LEU A 764 -6.17 -9.27 -12.28
N GLN A 765 -7.30 -9.82 -12.77
CA GLN A 765 -7.34 -10.61 -13.99
C GLN A 765 -7.80 -9.76 -15.20
N ALA A 766 -7.10 -9.90 -16.32
CA ALA A 766 -7.47 -9.25 -17.60
C ALA A 766 -8.72 -9.90 -18.24
N GLY A 767 -9.26 -9.28 -19.28
CA GLY A 767 -10.38 -9.76 -20.08
C GLY A 767 -11.74 -9.17 -19.75
N TYR A 768 -12.78 -9.77 -20.33
CA TYR A 768 -14.18 -9.45 -20.10
C TYR A 768 -14.64 -9.99 -18.74
N ARG A 769 -14.98 -9.08 -17.83
CA ARG A 769 -15.30 -9.36 -16.44
C ARG A 769 -16.65 -8.74 -16.05
N HIS A 770 -17.38 -9.47 -15.22
CA HIS A 770 -18.49 -8.93 -14.45
C HIS A 770 -17.96 -8.48 -13.08
N ILE A 771 -18.25 -7.24 -12.72
CA ILE A 771 -17.83 -6.61 -11.47
C ILE A 771 -19.07 -6.44 -10.60
N SER A 772 -19.28 -7.35 -9.66
CA SER A 772 -20.33 -7.21 -8.64
C SER A 772 -19.99 -6.04 -7.72
N LEU A 773 -20.93 -5.10 -7.61
CA LEU A 773 -20.72 -3.89 -6.82
C LEU A 773 -20.90 -4.16 -5.33
N ARG A 774 -20.26 -3.34 -4.51
CA ARG A 774 -20.40 -3.28 -3.06
C ARG A 774 -20.98 -1.94 -2.65
N ASN A 775 -21.56 -1.87 -1.46
CA ASN A 775 -22.02 -0.61 -0.89
C ASN A 775 -20.84 0.22 -0.32
N GLU A 776 -21.14 1.31 0.37
CA GLU A 776 -20.12 2.20 0.96
C GLU A 776 -19.31 1.51 2.07
N GLY A 777 -19.94 0.58 2.81
CA GLY A 777 -19.32 -0.26 3.85
C GLY A 777 -18.62 -1.52 3.32
N ASN A 778 -18.36 -1.59 2.01
CA ASN A 778 -17.78 -2.75 1.31
C ASN A 778 -18.57 -4.07 1.47
N LYS A 779 -19.86 -4.02 1.83
CA LYS A 779 -20.76 -5.17 1.84
C LYS A 779 -21.26 -5.45 0.40
N PRO A 780 -21.39 -6.72 -0.01
CA PRO A 780 -21.78 -7.07 -1.38
C PRO A 780 -23.22 -6.61 -1.67
N LEU A 781 -23.45 -6.05 -2.85
CA LEU A 781 -24.80 -5.80 -3.36
C LEU A 781 -25.23 -7.00 -4.22
N SER A 782 -26.44 -7.51 -4.01
CA SER A 782 -26.84 -8.79 -4.61
C SER A 782 -26.95 -8.72 -6.13
N LEU A 783 -27.58 -7.70 -6.71
CA LEU A 783 -27.85 -7.58 -8.15
C LEU A 783 -26.93 -6.61 -8.95
N PRO A 784 -26.60 -5.41 -8.44
CA PRO A 784 -25.86 -4.40 -9.18
C PRO A 784 -24.50 -4.89 -9.68
N THR A 785 -24.34 -4.97 -11.00
CA THR A 785 -23.13 -5.49 -11.66
C THR A 785 -22.71 -4.59 -12.82
N ILE A 786 -21.41 -4.47 -13.06
CA ILE A 786 -20.84 -3.81 -14.25
C ILE A 786 -20.16 -4.84 -15.15
N PHE A 787 -20.41 -4.76 -16.46
CA PHE A 787 -19.69 -5.53 -17.46
C PHE A 787 -18.63 -4.66 -18.15
N CYS A 788 -17.37 -5.06 -18.04
CA CYS A 788 -16.24 -4.32 -18.60
C CYS A 788 -15.16 -5.24 -19.16
N GLN A 789 -14.30 -4.72 -20.03
CA GLN A 789 -13.05 -5.37 -20.43
C GLN A 789 -11.87 -4.67 -19.75
N ILE A 790 -11.07 -5.46 -19.05
CA ILE A 790 -9.82 -5.02 -18.40
C ILE A 790 -8.66 -5.50 -19.27
N ILE A 791 -7.77 -4.62 -19.69
CA ILE A 791 -6.57 -4.98 -20.46
C ILE A 791 -5.36 -4.61 -19.62
N LEU A 792 -4.53 -5.61 -19.34
CA LEU A 792 -3.30 -5.46 -18.58
C LEU A 792 -2.12 -5.79 -19.49
N LYS A 793 -1.12 -4.91 -19.52
CA LYS A 793 0.09 -5.06 -20.32
C LYS A 793 1.29 -4.58 -19.53
N THR A 794 2.47 -5.08 -19.89
CA THR A 794 3.74 -4.51 -19.43
C THR A 794 3.93 -3.14 -20.09
N TYR A 795 4.26 -2.12 -19.29
CA TYR A 795 4.57 -0.80 -19.82
C TYR A 795 5.90 -0.85 -20.59
N VAL A 796 5.85 -0.43 -21.86
CA VAL A 796 7.05 -0.29 -22.71
C VAL A 796 7.24 1.19 -23.02
N PRO A 797 8.37 1.81 -22.64
CA PRO A 797 8.65 3.19 -22.99
C PRO A 797 8.69 3.42 -24.50
N ASP A 798 8.24 4.60 -24.93
CA ASP A 798 8.24 4.99 -26.34
C ASP A 798 9.64 4.87 -26.95
N GLY A 799 9.71 4.28 -28.16
CA GLY A 799 10.97 4.03 -28.88
C GLY A 799 11.62 2.67 -28.60
N PHE A 800 11.20 1.93 -27.58
CA PHE A 800 11.74 0.60 -27.25
C PHE A 800 10.88 -0.57 -27.74
N GLY A 801 9.71 -0.33 -28.36
CA GLY A 801 8.81 -1.38 -28.83
C GLY A 801 9.49 -2.42 -29.72
N ALA A 802 10.27 -1.97 -30.72
CA ALA A 802 10.98 -2.88 -31.62
C ALA A 802 12.03 -3.77 -30.92
N ILE A 803 12.63 -3.28 -29.82
CA ILE A 803 13.58 -4.06 -29.02
C ILE A 803 12.82 -5.12 -28.21
N VAL A 804 11.70 -4.76 -27.61
CA VAL A 804 10.86 -5.70 -26.86
C VAL A 804 10.32 -6.79 -27.79
N ASP A 805 9.81 -6.44 -28.97
CA ASP A 805 9.34 -7.42 -29.96
C ASP A 805 10.45 -8.40 -30.38
N ALA A 806 11.68 -7.89 -30.55
CA ALA A 806 12.84 -8.73 -30.86
C ALA A 806 13.26 -9.64 -29.69
N LEU A 807 13.09 -9.20 -28.44
CA LEU A 807 13.37 -10.01 -27.25
C LEU A 807 12.27 -11.06 -26.99
N SER A 808 11.01 -10.75 -27.31
CA SER A 808 9.89 -11.68 -27.16
C SER A 808 9.94 -12.82 -28.17
N ASP A 809 10.41 -12.57 -29.40
CA ASP A 809 10.61 -13.62 -30.42
C ASP A 809 11.92 -13.42 -31.20
N PRO A 810 13.07 -13.80 -30.61
CA PRO A 810 14.39 -13.58 -31.21
C PRO A 810 14.56 -14.39 -32.49
N LYS A 811 13.92 -15.56 -32.62
CA LYS A 811 14.01 -16.41 -33.81
C LYS A 811 13.34 -15.73 -35.01
N LYS A 812 12.14 -15.18 -34.84
CA LYS A 812 11.45 -14.45 -35.91
C LYS A 812 12.19 -13.19 -36.32
N PHE A 813 12.76 -12.45 -35.37
CA PHE A 813 13.58 -11.27 -35.67
C PHE A 813 14.83 -11.64 -36.50
N LEU A 814 15.57 -12.68 -36.08
CA LEU A 814 16.74 -13.19 -36.81
C LEU A 814 16.36 -13.68 -38.20
N THR A 815 15.25 -14.42 -38.33
CA THR A 815 14.77 -14.91 -39.64
C THR A 815 14.42 -13.77 -40.59
N ILE A 816 13.82 -12.68 -40.10
CA ILE A 816 13.52 -11.49 -40.93
C ILE A 816 14.82 -10.76 -41.32
N ALA A 817 15.78 -10.67 -40.42
CA ALA A 817 17.09 -10.07 -40.69
C ALA A 817 17.88 -10.89 -41.72
N GLU A 818 17.87 -12.21 -41.59
CA GLU A 818 18.45 -13.16 -42.56
C GLU A 818 17.76 -13.07 -43.91
N LYS A 819 16.42 -13.09 -43.97
CA LYS A 819 15.69 -12.89 -45.22
C LYS A 819 15.99 -11.55 -45.88
N ARG A 820 16.16 -10.48 -45.11
CA ARG A 820 16.60 -9.18 -45.65
C ARG A 820 18.03 -9.24 -46.18
N ALA A 821 18.95 -9.87 -45.46
CA ALA A 821 20.33 -10.06 -45.90
C ALA A 821 20.40 -10.89 -47.20
N ASP A 822 19.60 -11.96 -47.28
CA ASP A 822 19.49 -12.81 -48.48
C ASP A 822 18.88 -12.05 -49.66
N GLN A 823 17.86 -11.22 -49.42
CA GLN A 823 17.29 -10.34 -50.44
C GLN A 823 18.30 -9.28 -50.92
N MET A 824 19.08 -8.69 -50.01
CA MET A 824 20.14 -7.74 -50.36
C MET A 824 21.24 -8.41 -51.18
N LYS A 825 21.62 -9.65 -50.82
CA LYS A 825 22.57 -10.47 -51.57
C LYS A 825 22.04 -10.86 -52.96
N ALA A 826 20.75 -11.18 -53.07
CA ALA A 826 20.09 -11.47 -54.34
C ALA A 826 20.00 -10.25 -55.28
N LEU A 827 20.01 -9.04 -54.73
CA LEU A 827 20.11 -7.77 -55.47
C LEU A 827 21.55 -7.40 -55.86
N GLY A 828 22.54 -8.25 -55.54
CA GLY A 828 23.94 -8.04 -55.91
C GLY A 828 24.69 -7.03 -55.03
N ILE A 829 24.16 -6.72 -53.84
CA ILE A 829 24.80 -5.83 -52.86
C ILE A 829 25.53 -6.71 -51.85
N ASP A 830 26.86 -6.77 -51.93
CA ASP A 830 27.67 -7.49 -50.94
C ASP A 830 27.86 -6.62 -49.70
N THR A 831 27.96 -7.21 -48.51
CA THR A 831 28.09 -6.44 -47.25
C THR A 831 29.39 -5.63 -47.20
N ASN A 832 30.38 -6.02 -48.01
CA ASN A 832 31.62 -5.28 -48.21
C ASN A 832 31.44 -3.99 -49.04
N ASP A 833 30.37 -3.88 -49.84
CA ASP A 833 30.08 -2.69 -50.68
C ASP A 833 29.43 -1.54 -49.87
N ILE A 834 29.10 -1.79 -48.60
CA ILE A 834 28.42 -0.83 -47.69
C ILE A 834 29.41 -0.23 -46.66
N ALA A 835 30.71 -0.57 -46.74
CA ALA A 835 31.72 -0.18 -45.76
C ALA A 835 31.91 1.35 -45.59
N ASP A 836 31.50 2.15 -46.58
CA ASP A 836 31.66 3.61 -46.61
C ASP A 836 30.51 4.40 -45.96
N VAL A 837 29.48 3.74 -45.43
CA VAL A 837 28.40 4.43 -44.69
C VAL A 837 28.79 4.58 -43.22
N PRO A 838 28.99 5.79 -42.70
CA PRO A 838 29.30 5.97 -41.28
C PRO A 838 28.13 5.47 -40.44
N SER A 839 28.37 4.48 -39.59
CA SER A 839 27.43 4.06 -38.55
C SER A 839 27.08 5.29 -37.70
N GLY A 840 25.85 5.79 -37.83
CA GLY A 840 25.36 6.98 -37.16
C GLY A 840 25.26 6.79 -35.65
N SER A 841 26.37 6.95 -34.94
CA SER A 841 26.39 7.06 -33.48
C SER A 841 27.60 7.87 -33.00
N SER A 842 27.72 9.14 -33.39
CA SER A 842 28.37 10.16 -32.54
C SER A 842 28.28 11.60 -33.08
N LYS A 843 27.75 12.47 -32.20
CA LYS A 843 28.25 13.81 -31.84
C LYS A 843 28.26 14.90 -32.93
N ASN A 844 27.29 15.80 -32.80
CA ASN A 844 27.41 17.17 -33.30
C ASN A 844 28.44 17.96 -32.48
N ASP A 845 29.55 18.33 -33.13
CA ASP A 845 30.32 19.54 -32.81
C ASP A 845 30.19 20.55 -33.96
N LYS A 846 30.06 21.82 -33.60
CA LYS A 846 29.78 22.95 -34.49
C LYS A 846 31.06 23.56 -35.10
N LYS A 847 30.97 23.96 -36.38
CA LYS A 847 31.28 25.27 -37.03
C LYS A 847 32.17 25.18 -38.28
N GLY A 848 31.70 25.80 -39.37
CA GLY A 848 32.53 26.30 -40.47
C GLY A 848 31.71 27.05 -41.51
N LYS A 849 32.05 28.32 -41.77
CA LYS A 849 31.40 29.28 -42.69
C LYS A 849 31.68 28.98 -44.17
N GLY A 850 30.77 29.36 -45.07
CA GLY A 850 31.14 29.68 -46.47
C GLY A 850 30.00 29.72 -47.50
N LYS A 851 29.54 30.95 -47.80
CA LYS A 851 28.91 31.50 -49.03
C LYS A 851 28.51 30.58 -50.20
N GLY A 852 27.34 30.88 -50.79
CA GLY A 852 27.13 30.79 -52.25
C GLY A 852 25.69 30.50 -52.69
N ASP A 853 25.05 31.51 -53.27
CA ASP A 853 23.76 31.54 -53.97
C ASP A 853 23.40 30.29 -54.82
N THR A 854 22.13 29.85 -54.81
CA THR A 854 21.12 30.27 -55.81
C THR A 854 19.81 29.48 -55.68
N VAL A 855 18.74 30.22 -55.96
CA VAL A 855 17.31 29.91 -55.99
C VAL A 855 16.90 28.94 -57.12
N LYS A 856 15.96 28.03 -56.83
CA LYS A 856 14.68 27.72 -57.56
C LYS A 856 14.01 26.50 -56.90
N ALA A 857 12.92 26.64 -56.12
CA ALA A 857 11.51 26.68 -56.54
C ALA A 857 11.15 25.51 -57.49
N SER A 858 10.13 24.67 -57.32
CA SER A 858 8.91 24.56 -56.51
C SER A 858 8.41 23.10 -56.69
N VAL A 859 7.61 22.46 -55.84
CA VAL A 859 6.14 22.54 -55.81
C VAL A 859 5.61 21.91 -54.51
N THR A 860 4.69 22.64 -53.90
CA THR A 860 3.91 22.44 -52.67
C THR A 860 2.78 21.40 -52.83
N PRO A 861 2.13 20.93 -51.75
CA PRO A 861 0.99 21.65 -51.11
C PRO A 861 1.13 21.69 -49.55
N GLN A 862 1.06 22.84 -48.85
CA GLN A 862 -0.13 23.66 -48.50
C GLN A 862 -1.28 22.79 -47.96
N ALA A 863 -1.88 23.00 -46.79
CA ALA A 863 -2.16 24.18 -45.96
C ALA A 863 -2.64 23.62 -44.58
N SER A 864 -2.88 24.31 -43.47
CA SER A 864 -2.76 25.68 -42.98
C SER A 864 -3.48 25.66 -41.62
N SER A 865 -2.93 26.29 -40.60
CA SER A 865 -3.74 27.11 -39.70
C SER A 865 -2.81 27.93 -38.84
N ASP A 866 -2.87 29.24 -38.97
CA ASP A 866 -2.38 30.10 -37.92
C ASP A 866 -3.20 31.39 -37.81
N MET A 867 -3.36 31.78 -36.55
CA MET A 867 -3.66 33.10 -35.98
C MET A 867 -5.10 33.64 -35.94
N ALA A 868 -5.57 33.78 -34.69
CA ALA A 868 -6.10 35.04 -34.20
C ALA A 868 -5.58 35.30 -32.77
N GLN A 869 -4.75 36.33 -32.60
CA GLN A 869 -4.36 36.92 -31.32
C GLN A 869 -4.93 38.32 -31.22
N THR A 870 -5.59 38.65 -30.10
CA THR A 870 -5.61 40.02 -29.55
C THR A 870 -5.68 39.98 -28.02
N SER A 871 -4.62 40.56 -27.42
CA SER A 871 -4.56 41.29 -26.15
C SER A 871 -5.15 40.70 -24.85
N ASN A 872 -4.27 40.32 -23.93
CA ASN A 872 -4.26 40.88 -22.56
C ASN A 872 -2.90 40.64 -21.87
N SER A 873 -2.21 41.74 -21.58
CA SER A 873 -0.89 41.79 -20.96
C SER A 873 -1.00 41.95 -19.44
N ALA A 874 -0.90 40.85 -18.70
CA ALA A 874 -0.65 40.87 -17.25
C ALA A 874 -0.18 39.49 -16.76
N GLN A 875 1.06 39.10 -17.07
CA GLN A 875 1.83 38.02 -16.38
C GLN A 875 3.13 37.77 -17.15
N ASN A 876 4.17 38.60 -16.98
CA ASN A 876 5.45 38.34 -17.64
C ASN A 876 6.66 38.89 -16.85
N ASN A 877 6.75 38.59 -15.55
CA ASN A 877 7.97 38.86 -14.77
C ASN A 877 8.49 37.66 -13.96
N THR A 878 7.93 36.45 -14.12
CA THR A 878 8.36 35.24 -13.40
C THR A 878 9.07 34.21 -14.29
N ALA A 879 9.11 34.42 -15.61
CA ALA A 879 9.66 33.47 -16.57
C ALA A 879 11.14 33.73 -16.92
N GLU A 880 11.62 34.97 -16.86
CA GLU A 880 13.03 35.29 -17.21
C GLU A 880 14.02 34.91 -16.08
N THR A 881 13.62 35.01 -14.81
CA THR A 881 14.46 34.62 -13.67
C THR A 881 14.70 33.09 -13.60
N LYS A 882 13.76 32.29 -14.12
CA LYS A 882 13.89 30.81 -14.17
C LYS A 882 14.88 30.33 -15.25
N LYS A 883 15.08 31.08 -16.35
CA LYS A 883 16.05 30.72 -17.41
C LYS A 883 17.52 30.92 -17.00
N GLY A 884 17.81 31.90 -16.14
CA GLY A 884 19.18 32.19 -15.66
C GLY A 884 19.73 31.12 -14.70
N ILE A 885 18.90 30.67 -13.75
CA ILE A 885 19.29 29.66 -12.74
C ILE A 885 19.50 28.28 -13.39
N PHE A 886 18.66 27.91 -14.37
CA PHE A 886 18.80 26.66 -15.12
C PHE A 886 20.13 26.57 -15.90
N GLY A 887 20.62 27.71 -16.42
CA GLY A 887 21.91 27.78 -17.12
C GLY A 887 23.12 27.58 -16.19
N LEU A 888 23.06 28.10 -14.97
CA LEU A 888 24.12 28.01 -13.95
C LEU A 888 24.22 26.60 -13.32
N ILE A 889 23.08 25.93 -13.13
CA ILE A 889 23.05 24.51 -12.71
C ILE A 889 23.62 23.61 -13.82
N HIS A 890 23.34 23.93 -15.09
CA HIS A 890 23.84 23.17 -16.23
C HIS A 890 25.39 23.23 -16.36
N THR A 891 26.03 24.32 -15.95
CA THR A 891 27.50 24.42 -15.92
C THR A 891 28.14 23.56 -14.84
N TYR A 892 27.56 23.47 -13.64
CA TYR A 892 28.03 22.58 -12.59
C TYR A 892 27.86 21.10 -13.00
N LEU A 893 26.71 20.73 -13.56
CA LEU A 893 26.46 19.38 -14.06
C LEU A 893 27.43 18.95 -15.18
N LYS A 894 27.88 19.90 -16.02
CA LYS A 894 28.93 19.63 -17.02
C LYS A 894 30.28 19.32 -16.38
N LEU A 895 30.64 20.01 -15.29
CA LEU A 895 31.87 19.73 -14.55
C LEU A 895 31.83 18.32 -13.95
N ILE A 896 30.74 17.94 -13.29
CA ILE A 896 30.56 16.59 -12.72
C ILE A 896 30.64 15.51 -13.81
N LYS A 897 29.96 15.70 -14.96
CA LYS A 897 30.03 14.76 -16.08
C LYS A 897 31.44 14.62 -16.67
N LYS A 898 32.22 15.71 -16.71
CA LYS A 898 33.62 15.69 -17.14
C LYS A 898 34.47 14.87 -16.16
N GLN A 899 34.35 15.13 -14.86
CA GLN A 899 35.07 14.43 -13.80
C GLN A 899 34.76 12.93 -13.77
N GLN A 900 33.49 12.54 -13.95
CA GLN A 900 33.12 11.13 -14.05
C GLN A 900 33.79 10.43 -15.25
N LYS A 901 33.91 11.13 -16.39
CA LYS A 901 34.56 10.58 -17.59
C LYS A 901 36.07 10.40 -17.39
N GLU A 902 36.72 11.33 -16.68
CA GLU A 902 38.13 11.23 -16.32
C GLU A 902 38.39 10.02 -15.40
N LEU A 903 37.57 9.86 -14.35
CA LEU A 903 37.67 8.73 -13.42
C LEU A 903 37.44 7.37 -14.12
N ASN A 904 36.43 7.29 -14.99
CA ASN A 904 36.17 6.08 -15.77
C ASN A 904 37.32 5.73 -16.72
N THR A 905 38.00 6.75 -17.27
CA THR A 905 39.16 6.55 -18.15
C THR A 905 40.35 6.03 -17.34
N LEU A 906 40.58 6.56 -16.14
CA LEU A 906 41.61 6.09 -15.22
C LEU A 906 41.37 4.63 -14.80
N LYS A 907 40.13 4.28 -14.39
CA LYS A 907 39.77 2.89 -14.04
C LYS A 907 39.96 1.91 -15.20
N LYS A 908 39.67 2.36 -16.43
CA LYS A 908 39.93 1.56 -17.64
C LYS A 908 41.42 1.36 -17.91
N LYS A 909 42.27 2.33 -17.56
CA LYS A 909 43.73 2.18 -17.59
C LYS A 909 44.19 1.18 -16.53
N HIS A 910 43.77 1.34 -15.28
CA HIS A 910 44.11 0.43 -14.18
C HIS A 910 43.71 -1.02 -14.45
N SER A 911 42.52 -1.25 -15.03
CA SER A 911 42.08 -2.59 -15.43
C SER A 911 42.96 -3.19 -16.54
N LYS A 912 43.45 -2.38 -17.49
CA LYS A 912 44.39 -2.88 -18.51
C LYS A 912 45.72 -3.28 -17.89
N ASP A 913 46.25 -2.46 -16.98
CA ASP A 913 47.53 -2.70 -16.31
C ASP A 913 47.46 -3.97 -15.44
N GLN A 914 46.37 -4.17 -14.70
CA GLN A 914 46.07 -5.40 -13.95
C GLN A 914 46.02 -6.63 -14.87
N ASN A 915 45.30 -6.54 -16.00
CA ASN A 915 45.19 -7.65 -16.96
C ASN A 915 46.53 -8.01 -17.61
N ILE A 916 47.39 -7.02 -17.87
CA ILE A 916 48.73 -7.26 -18.42
C ILE A 916 49.59 -8.00 -17.39
N MET A 917 49.59 -7.55 -16.14
CA MET A 917 50.35 -8.18 -15.05
C MET A 917 49.87 -9.61 -14.79
N GLN A 918 48.55 -9.83 -14.71
CA GLN A 918 47.97 -11.15 -14.50
C GLN A 918 48.36 -12.14 -15.62
N LYS A 919 48.33 -11.69 -16.90
CA LYS A 919 48.77 -12.53 -18.02
C LYS A 919 50.27 -12.87 -17.95
N ALA A 920 51.10 -11.91 -17.53
CA ALA A 920 52.53 -12.15 -17.35
C ALA A 920 52.79 -13.17 -16.22
N HIS A 921 52.11 -13.02 -15.08
CA HIS A 921 52.18 -13.94 -13.94
C HIS A 921 51.74 -15.35 -14.33
N CYS A 922 50.57 -15.51 -14.97
CA CYS A 922 50.11 -16.82 -15.46
C CYS A 922 51.11 -17.46 -16.43
N THR A 923 51.61 -16.71 -17.42
CA THR A 923 52.58 -17.23 -18.40
C THR A 923 53.89 -17.70 -17.72
N GLN A 924 54.31 -17.03 -16.65
CA GLN A 924 55.51 -17.40 -15.91
C GLN A 924 55.31 -18.69 -15.11
N VAL A 925 54.16 -18.83 -14.43
CA VAL A 925 53.80 -20.08 -13.71
C VAL A 925 53.66 -21.25 -14.68
N ASP A 926 52.98 -21.06 -15.81
CA ASP A 926 52.78 -22.11 -16.83
C ASP A 926 54.11 -22.63 -17.38
N LYS A 927 55.11 -21.75 -17.57
CA LYS A 927 56.46 -22.15 -17.99
C LYS A 927 57.16 -23.03 -16.95
N ILE A 928 57.02 -22.69 -15.67
CA ILE A 928 57.64 -23.45 -14.56
C ILE A 928 56.99 -24.84 -14.46
N VAL A 929 55.66 -24.90 -14.51
CA VAL A 929 54.90 -26.16 -14.47
C VAL A 929 55.24 -27.05 -15.67
N SER A 930 55.26 -26.50 -16.88
CA SER A 930 55.60 -27.24 -18.10
C SER A 930 57.02 -27.81 -18.09
N LEU A 931 57.99 -27.06 -17.52
CA LEU A 931 59.37 -27.53 -17.39
C LEU A 931 59.46 -28.71 -16.43
N HIS A 932 58.83 -28.60 -15.25
CA HIS A 932 58.78 -29.67 -14.26
C HIS A 932 58.12 -30.94 -14.82
N GLU A 933 57.01 -30.80 -15.55
CA GLU A 933 56.32 -31.94 -16.15
C GLU A 933 57.21 -32.66 -17.18
N LYS A 934 57.94 -31.92 -18.02
CA LYS A 934 58.92 -32.50 -18.97
C LYS A 934 60.05 -33.25 -18.27
N GLU A 935 60.62 -32.68 -17.21
CA GLU A 935 61.70 -33.31 -16.45
C GLU A 935 61.23 -34.57 -15.73
N LYS A 936 60.04 -34.52 -15.11
CA LYS A 936 59.39 -35.66 -14.46
C LYS A 936 59.15 -36.80 -15.45
N THR A 937 58.53 -36.52 -16.60
CA THR A 937 58.29 -37.54 -17.64
C THR A 937 59.60 -38.12 -18.19
N THR A 938 60.68 -37.35 -18.22
CA THR A 938 61.99 -37.84 -18.66
C THR A 938 62.57 -38.84 -17.67
N LEU A 939 62.48 -38.58 -16.36
CA LEU A 939 62.89 -39.51 -15.31
C LEU A 939 62.06 -40.80 -15.34
N GLU A 940 60.74 -40.70 -15.51
CA GLU A 940 59.83 -41.85 -15.63
C GLU A 940 60.17 -42.72 -16.85
N LYS A 941 60.42 -42.12 -18.02
CA LYS A 941 60.81 -42.85 -19.23
C LYS A 941 62.18 -43.52 -19.10
N LEU A 942 63.12 -42.91 -18.37
CA LEU A 942 64.42 -43.52 -18.10
C LEU A 942 64.29 -44.76 -17.20
N LEU A 943 63.42 -44.69 -16.18
CA LEU A 943 63.09 -45.84 -15.34
C LEU A 943 62.44 -46.96 -16.15
N GLU A 944 61.48 -46.65 -17.01
CA GLU A 944 60.79 -47.65 -17.84
C GLU A 944 61.76 -48.38 -18.78
N LYS A 945 62.70 -47.64 -19.40
CA LYS A 945 63.77 -48.22 -20.22
C LYS A 945 64.73 -49.09 -19.42
N ALA A 946 65.04 -48.71 -18.18
CA ALA A 946 65.92 -49.47 -17.30
C ALA A 946 65.28 -50.79 -16.83
N ILE A 947 63.98 -50.77 -16.49
CA ILE A 947 63.20 -51.96 -16.11
C ILE A 947 63.15 -52.96 -17.27
N LYS A 948 62.87 -52.51 -18.50
CA LYS A 948 62.84 -53.37 -19.70
C LYS A 948 64.16 -54.10 -19.99
N LYS A 949 65.31 -53.57 -19.55
CA LYS A 949 66.64 -54.18 -19.77
C LYS A 949 67.08 -55.17 -18.70
N ARG A 950 66.59 -55.06 -17.45
CA ARG A 950 67.14 -55.82 -16.30
C ARG A 950 66.23 -56.92 -15.74
N GLY A 951 64.99 -57.04 -16.24
CA GLY A 951 64.01 -58.01 -15.72
C GLY A 951 63.43 -57.57 -14.37
N GLU A 952 62.12 -57.75 -14.17
CA GLU A 952 61.35 -57.08 -13.10
C GLU A 952 61.81 -57.41 -11.67
N ASN A 953 62.41 -58.59 -11.46
CA ASN A 953 62.71 -59.09 -10.12
C ASN A 953 64.04 -58.57 -9.52
N ASN A 954 64.88 -57.86 -10.29
CA ASN A 954 66.17 -57.30 -9.82
C ASN A 954 66.25 -55.76 -9.88
N CYS A 955 65.10 -55.06 -9.97
CA CYS A 955 65.05 -53.61 -10.23
C CYS A 955 64.42 -52.76 -9.09
N GLN A 956 64.20 -53.35 -7.91
CA GLN A 956 63.55 -52.64 -6.78
C GLN A 956 64.37 -51.45 -6.28
N GLU A 957 65.70 -51.58 -6.18
CA GLU A 957 66.59 -50.47 -5.79
C GLU A 957 66.56 -49.32 -6.81
N LEU A 958 66.54 -49.63 -8.11
CA LEU A 958 66.48 -48.61 -9.17
C LEU A 958 65.14 -47.85 -9.20
N LYS A 959 64.03 -48.56 -8.91
CA LYS A 959 62.70 -47.95 -8.76
C LYS A 959 62.70 -46.97 -7.60
N LYS A 960 63.22 -47.38 -6.44
CA LYS A 960 63.33 -46.54 -5.25
C LYS A 960 64.22 -45.31 -5.50
N GLU A 961 65.38 -45.49 -6.14
CA GLU A 961 66.30 -44.37 -6.47
C GLU A 961 65.66 -43.35 -7.43
N THR A 962 64.84 -43.81 -8.39
CA THR A 962 64.15 -42.89 -9.32
C THR A 962 62.98 -42.20 -8.65
N GLU A 963 62.28 -42.89 -7.74
CA GLU A 963 61.21 -42.32 -6.93
C GLU A 963 61.73 -41.23 -5.98
N ASP A 964 62.88 -41.45 -5.34
CA ASP A 964 63.56 -40.44 -4.51
C ASP A 964 63.97 -39.20 -5.34
N LYS A 965 64.44 -39.40 -6.58
CA LYS A 965 64.77 -38.31 -7.51
C LYS A 965 63.53 -37.52 -7.95
N ILE A 966 62.41 -38.19 -8.21
CA ILE A 966 61.14 -37.54 -8.53
C ILE A 966 60.61 -36.76 -7.31
N GLN A 967 60.69 -37.32 -6.11
CA GLN A 967 60.29 -36.62 -4.88
C GLN A 967 61.14 -35.36 -4.66
N THR A 968 62.45 -35.44 -4.86
CA THR A 968 63.36 -34.29 -4.75
C THR A 968 63.01 -33.21 -5.78
N LEU A 969 62.78 -33.61 -7.04
CA LEU A 969 62.37 -32.70 -8.12
C LEU A 969 61.03 -31.99 -7.80
N VAL A 970 60.05 -32.73 -7.27
CA VAL A 970 58.75 -32.19 -6.87
C VAL A 970 58.90 -31.20 -5.70
N ALA A 971 59.76 -31.50 -4.72
CA ALA A 971 60.06 -30.60 -3.60
C ALA A 971 60.72 -29.29 -4.07
N GLU A 972 61.69 -29.37 -4.97
CA GLU A 972 62.33 -28.20 -5.58
C GLU A 972 61.35 -27.35 -6.41
N HIS A 973 60.48 -28.00 -7.20
CA HIS A 973 59.44 -27.30 -7.94
C HIS A 973 58.46 -26.60 -7.00
N LYS A 974 58.04 -27.26 -5.90
CA LYS A 974 57.17 -26.68 -4.89
C LYS A 974 57.79 -25.45 -4.24
N ALA A 975 59.10 -25.46 -3.95
CA ALA A 975 59.83 -24.30 -3.44
C ALA A 975 59.85 -23.15 -4.45
N LYS A 976 60.19 -23.42 -5.72
CA LYS A 976 60.21 -22.41 -6.80
C LYS A 976 58.83 -21.79 -7.04
N VAL A 977 57.76 -22.59 -7.00
CA VAL A 977 56.38 -22.09 -7.13
C VAL A 977 55.99 -21.23 -5.93
N LYS A 978 56.42 -21.58 -4.72
CA LYS A 978 56.17 -20.76 -3.52
C LYS A 978 56.85 -19.39 -3.62
N ASP A 979 58.12 -19.37 -4.03
CA ASP A 979 58.89 -18.11 -4.17
C ASP A 979 58.30 -17.20 -5.24
N ILE A 980 57.94 -17.77 -6.41
CA ILE A 980 57.35 -16.96 -7.49
C ILE A 980 55.95 -16.44 -7.12
N THR A 981 55.16 -17.23 -6.37
CA THR A 981 53.85 -16.79 -5.89
C THR A 981 54.01 -15.63 -4.92
N ALA A 982 54.96 -15.70 -3.99
CA ALA A 982 55.25 -14.59 -3.07
C ALA A 982 55.71 -13.32 -3.81
N GLN A 983 56.54 -13.47 -4.86
CA GLN A 983 56.92 -12.35 -5.72
C GLN A 983 55.71 -11.75 -6.46
N HIS A 984 54.86 -12.59 -7.06
CA HIS A 984 53.65 -12.14 -7.76
C HIS A 984 52.69 -11.42 -6.82
N THR A 985 52.51 -11.92 -5.59
CA THR A 985 51.69 -11.25 -4.57
C THR A 985 52.24 -9.88 -4.20
N LYS A 986 53.56 -9.74 -4.09
CA LYS A 986 54.20 -8.45 -3.81
C LYS A 986 54.01 -7.45 -4.96
N GLU A 987 54.31 -7.86 -6.18
CA GLU A 987 54.15 -7.02 -7.38
C GLU A 987 52.68 -6.59 -7.58
N TRP A 988 51.74 -7.50 -7.34
CA TRP A 988 50.31 -7.21 -7.39
C TRP A 988 49.90 -6.18 -6.33
N SER A 989 50.36 -6.37 -5.09
CA SER A 989 50.03 -5.45 -3.98
C SER A 989 50.59 -4.04 -4.22
N GLU A 990 51.81 -3.93 -4.74
CA GLU A 990 52.41 -2.64 -5.11
C GLU A 990 51.62 -1.94 -6.24
N LEU A 991 51.17 -2.69 -7.25
CA LEU A 991 50.34 -2.16 -8.33
C LEU A 991 48.98 -1.65 -7.83
N ILE A 992 48.29 -2.44 -6.99
CA ILE A 992 47.00 -2.04 -6.41
C ILE A 992 47.15 -0.81 -5.51
N SER A 993 48.22 -0.75 -4.72
CA SER A 993 48.53 0.43 -3.89
C SER A 993 48.75 1.68 -4.76
N SER A 994 49.53 1.57 -5.83
CA SER A 994 49.75 2.67 -6.78
C SER A 994 48.45 3.13 -7.45
N HIS A 995 47.59 2.21 -7.88
CA HIS A 995 46.29 2.55 -8.46
C HIS A 995 45.37 3.26 -7.47
N SER A 996 45.38 2.83 -6.21
CA SER A 996 44.60 3.45 -5.14
C SER A 996 45.04 4.90 -4.88
N VAL A 997 46.35 5.17 -4.85
CA VAL A 997 46.89 6.52 -4.70
C VAL A 997 46.51 7.41 -5.89
N GLU A 998 46.69 6.94 -7.13
CA GLU A 998 46.31 7.69 -8.34
C GLU A 998 44.80 8.02 -8.38
N GLU A 999 43.94 7.07 -8.01
CA GLU A 999 42.48 7.30 -7.93
C GLU A 999 42.14 8.33 -6.86
N GLN A 1000 42.82 8.29 -5.72
CA GLN A 1000 42.58 9.22 -4.61
C GLN A 1000 43.04 10.64 -4.93
N GLU A 1001 44.20 10.82 -5.55
CA GLU A 1001 44.68 12.15 -5.97
C GLU A 1001 43.75 12.81 -6.98
N MET A 1002 43.20 12.02 -7.91
CA MET A 1002 42.22 12.52 -8.88
C MET A 1002 40.91 12.95 -8.22
N LYS A 1003 40.41 12.17 -7.25
CA LYS A 1003 39.22 12.53 -6.46
C LYS A 1003 39.43 13.78 -5.61
N ASP A 1004 40.58 13.88 -4.93
CA ASP A 1004 40.96 15.07 -4.15
C ASP A 1004 40.93 16.33 -5.06
N SER A 1005 41.52 16.25 -6.26
CA SER A 1005 41.49 17.33 -7.25
C SER A 1005 40.07 17.68 -7.72
N HIS A 1006 39.22 16.66 -7.96
CA HIS A 1006 37.84 16.86 -8.40
C HIS A 1006 37.00 17.60 -7.35
N VAL A 1007 37.15 17.23 -6.08
CA VAL A 1007 36.45 17.87 -4.96
C VAL A 1007 36.87 19.33 -4.81
N THR A 1008 38.17 19.64 -4.87
CA THR A 1008 38.65 21.03 -4.83
C THR A 1008 38.05 21.87 -5.97
N GLN A 1009 38.03 21.33 -7.20
CA GLN A 1009 37.43 22.01 -8.35
C GLN A 1009 35.92 22.26 -8.19
N GLN A 1010 35.19 21.32 -7.59
CA GLN A 1010 33.76 21.47 -7.30
C GLN A 1010 33.51 22.61 -6.30
N CYS A 1011 34.26 22.64 -5.20
CA CYS A 1011 34.17 23.69 -4.18
C CYS A 1011 34.44 25.09 -4.79
N GLU A 1012 35.49 25.22 -5.61
CA GLU A 1012 35.79 26.48 -6.30
C GLU A 1012 34.69 26.91 -7.27
N HIS A 1013 34.10 25.95 -8.01
CA HIS A 1013 33.04 26.25 -8.95
C HIS A 1013 31.76 26.71 -8.24
N LEU A 1014 31.40 26.09 -7.11
CA LEU A 1014 30.27 26.51 -6.28
C LEU A 1014 30.46 27.93 -5.75
N LYS A 1015 31.66 28.30 -5.31
CA LYS A 1015 31.96 29.69 -4.89
C LYS A 1015 31.76 30.69 -6.03
N LYS A 1016 32.23 30.37 -7.25
CA LYS A 1016 32.05 31.22 -8.44
C LYS A 1016 30.57 31.37 -8.84
N LEU A 1017 29.79 30.30 -8.76
CA LEU A 1017 28.35 30.33 -9.03
C LEU A 1017 27.61 31.21 -8.02
N LEU A 1018 27.91 31.06 -6.73
CA LEU A 1018 27.30 31.89 -5.68
C LEU A 1018 27.60 33.38 -5.92
N ALA A 1019 28.86 33.74 -6.20
CA ALA A 1019 29.23 35.12 -6.51
C ALA A 1019 28.45 35.71 -7.70
N THR A 1020 28.27 34.90 -8.76
CA THR A 1020 27.50 35.30 -9.95
C THR A 1020 26.02 35.56 -9.62
N VAL A 1021 25.41 34.71 -8.80
CA VAL A 1021 24.02 34.88 -8.37
C VAL A 1021 23.86 36.12 -7.48
N GLN A 1022 24.81 36.36 -6.58
CA GLN A 1022 24.81 37.54 -5.71
C GLN A 1022 24.94 38.85 -6.51
N GLU A 1023 25.76 38.85 -7.56
CA GLU A 1023 25.86 39.97 -8.49
C GLU A 1023 24.54 40.24 -9.22
N GLN A 1024 23.87 39.18 -9.72
CA GLN A 1024 22.57 39.28 -10.37
C GLN A 1024 21.47 39.82 -9.44
N GLN A 1025 21.40 39.34 -8.20
CA GLN A 1025 20.47 39.84 -7.19
C GLN A 1025 20.70 41.32 -6.90
N THR A 1026 21.96 41.73 -6.80
CA THR A 1026 22.35 43.13 -6.56
C THR A 1026 21.94 44.03 -7.73
N MET A 1027 22.16 43.59 -8.97
CA MET A 1027 21.71 44.32 -10.16
C MET A 1027 20.18 44.44 -10.23
N GLN A 1028 19.44 43.36 -9.94
CA GLN A 1028 17.98 43.40 -9.95
C GLN A 1028 17.42 44.37 -8.91
N LEU A 1029 17.97 44.38 -7.69
CA LEU A 1029 17.51 45.30 -6.65
C LEU A 1029 17.78 46.76 -7.04
N LYS A 1030 18.94 47.06 -7.63
CA LYS A 1030 19.24 48.39 -8.17
C LYS A 1030 18.25 48.83 -9.27
N LEU A 1031 17.89 47.93 -10.18
CA LEU A 1031 16.87 48.22 -11.21
C LEU A 1031 15.49 48.53 -10.60
N ILE A 1032 15.12 47.83 -9.53
CA ILE A 1032 13.87 48.09 -8.79
C ILE A 1032 13.93 49.47 -8.10
N HIS A 1033 15.05 49.79 -7.45
CA HIS A 1033 15.25 51.10 -6.80
C HIS A 1033 15.19 52.25 -7.81
N ASP A 1034 15.78 52.09 -8.99
CA ASP A 1034 15.69 53.07 -10.08
C ASP A 1034 14.26 53.24 -10.59
N ARG A 1035 13.50 52.14 -10.73
CA ARG A 1035 12.10 52.20 -11.16
C ARG A 1035 11.23 52.93 -10.15
N GLN A 1036 11.36 52.59 -8.87
CA GLN A 1036 10.62 53.24 -7.78
C GLN A 1036 10.96 54.74 -7.67
N SER A 1037 12.24 55.09 -7.88
CA SER A 1037 12.67 56.49 -7.88
C SER A 1037 12.07 57.29 -9.05
N LYS A 1038 11.96 56.68 -10.24
CA LYS A 1038 11.31 57.30 -11.40
C LYS A 1038 9.80 57.46 -11.18
N GLU A 1039 9.14 56.45 -10.64
CA GLU A 1039 7.70 56.45 -10.36
C GLU A 1039 7.33 57.52 -9.30
N MET A 1040 8.11 57.62 -8.22
CA MET A 1040 7.93 58.66 -7.20
C MET A 1040 8.05 60.07 -7.81
N ARG A 1041 9.05 60.34 -8.66
CA ARG A 1041 9.17 61.65 -9.34
C ARG A 1041 7.97 61.94 -10.25
N ALA A 1042 7.47 60.94 -10.97
CA ALA A 1042 6.28 61.09 -11.82
C ALA A 1042 5.02 61.41 -10.98
N ASN A 1043 4.86 60.75 -9.84
CA ASN A 1043 3.75 61.00 -8.91
C ASN A 1043 3.82 62.40 -8.27
N GLN A 1044 5.02 62.86 -7.89
CA GLN A 1044 5.22 64.22 -7.38
C GLN A 1044 4.86 65.29 -8.43
N ALA A 1045 5.24 65.09 -9.69
CA ALA A 1045 4.86 65.98 -10.79
C ALA A 1045 3.34 66.01 -11.00
N LYS A 1046 2.68 64.84 -10.99
CA LYS A 1046 1.22 64.73 -11.14
C LYS A 1046 0.48 65.44 -10.01
N MET A 1047 0.87 65.19 -8.76
CA MET A 1047 0.26 65.83 -7.58
C MET A 1047 0.44 67.36 -7.61
N SER A 1048 1.60 67.86 -8.04
CA SER A 1048 1.84 69.31 -8.16
C SER A 1048 0.92 69.95 -9.21
N MET A 1049 0.68 69.28 -10.34
CA MET A 1049 -0.25 69.74 -11.37
C MET A 1049 -1.71 69.74 -10.89
N GLU A 1050 -2.16 68.68 -10.22
CA GLU A 1050 -3.53 68.55 -9.70
C GLU A 1050 -3.83 69.59 -8.62
N ASN A 1051 -2.89 69.79 -7.68
CA ASN A 1051 -2.98 70.80 -6.63
C ASN A 1051 -3.04 72.24 -7.21
N SER A 1052 -2.28 72.51 -8.27
CA SER A 1052 -2.32 73.81 -8.96
C SER A 1052 -3.67 74.03 -9.66
N LYS A 1053 -4.23 72.99 -10.29
CA LYS A 1053 -5.57 73.04 -10.89
C LYS A 1053 -6.64 73.28 -9.82
N ALA A 1054 -6.56 72.61 -8.68
CA ALA A 1054 -7.53 72.75 -7.58
C ALA A 1054 -7.60 74.20 -7.04
N ILE A 1055 -6.46 74.88 -6.82
CA ILE A 1055 -6.47 76.28 -6.39
C ILE A 1055 -7.05 77.20 -7.49
N SER A 1056 -6.77 76.91 -8.77
CA SER A 1056 -7.28 77.73 -9.88
C SER A 1056 -8.80 77.67 -10.03
N GLN A 1057 -9.41 76.54 -9.64
CA GLN A 1057 -10.86 76.28 -9.75
C GLN A 1057 -11.64 76.64 -8.48
N ASP A 1058 -10.97 77.02 -7.40
CA ASP A 1058 -11.60 77.40 -6.14
C ASP A 1058 -12.27 78.78 -6.23
N LYS A 1059 -13.61 78.77 -6.30
CA LYS A 1059 -14.47 79.97 -6.42
C LYS A 1059 -14.55 80.80 -5.14
N THR A 1060 -14.04 80.29 -4.02
CA THR A 1060 -14.08 80.99 -2.71
C THR A 1060 -13.00 82.06 -2.57
N ILE A 1061 -11.97 82.03 -3.42
CA ILE A 1061 -10.85 82.98 -3.39
C ILE A 1061 -11.20 84.20 -4.25
N LYS A 1062 -11.57 85.30 -3.60
CA LYS A 1062 -12.12 86.50 -4.26
C LYS A 1062 -11.06 87.50 -4.75
N ASN A 1063 -9.81 87.42 -4.27
CA ASN A 1063 -8.77 88.41 -4.58
C ASN A 1063 -7.44 87.79 -5.03
N LYS A 1064 -6.75 88.42 -5.98
CA LYS A 1064 -5.53 87.88 -6.63
C LYS A 1064 -4.38 87.64 -5.64
N ALA A 1065 -4.19 88.57 -4.70
CA ALA A 1065 -3.15 88.47 -3.67
C ALA A 1065 -3.35 87.26 -2.74
N GLU A 1066 -4.59 86.89 -2.45
CA GLU A 1066 -4.93 85.73 -1.61
C GLU A 1066 -4.69 84.40 -2.35
N ARG A 1067 -4.99 84.36 -3.65
CA ARG A 1067 -4.67 83.22 -4.51
C ARG A 1067 -3.16 82.99 -4.58
N GLU A 1068 -2.37 84.04 -4.80
CA GLU A 1068 -0.91 83.95 -4.83
C GLU A 1068 -0.30 83.55 -3.49
N ARG A 1069 -0.91 83.96 -2.37
CA ARG A 1069 -0.52 83.53 -1.02
C ARG A 1069 -0.77 82.03 -0.83
N ARG A 1070 -1.98 81.53 -1.16
CA ARG A 1070 -2.30 80.09 -1.04
C ARG A 1070 -1.46 79.21 -1.97
N VAL A 1071 -1.15 79.67 -3.18
CA VAL A 1071 -0.22 78.94 -4.07
C VAL A 1071 1.18 78.86 -3.45
N ARG A 1072 1.69 79.94 -2.86
CA ARG A 1072 2.99 79.94 -2.17
C ARG A 1072 3.00 79.00 -0.95
N GLU A 1073 1.97 79.05 -0.12
CA GLU A 1073 1.83 78.16 1.05
C GLU A 1073 1.72 76.68 0.62
N LEU A 1074 0.96 76.38 -0.43
CA LEU A 1074 0.81 75.02 -0.95
C LEU A 1074 2.10 74.51 -1.62
N ASN A 1075 2.81 75.35 -2.37
CA ASN A 1075 4.11 74.99 -2.95
C ASN A 1075 5.16 74.74 -1.86
N SER A 1076 5.17 75.54 -0.80
CA SER A 1076 6.03 75.30 0.37
C SER A 1076 5.70 73.98 1.05
N SER A 1077 4.40 73.70 1.28
CA SER A 1077 3.92 72.45 1.87
C SER A 1077 4.24 71.21 1.03
N ASN A 1078 4.02 71.27 -0.30
CA ASN A 1078 4.35 70.20 -1.22
C ASN A 1078 5.85 69.95 -1.29
N THR A 1079 6.67 71.01 -1.31
CA THR A 1079 8.13 70.89 -1.28
C THR A 1079 8.61 70.14 -0.02
N LYS A 1080 8.05 70.48 1.15
CA LYS A 1080 8.36 69.77 2.40
C LYS A 1080 7.96 68.28 2.33
N LYS A 1081 6.74 67.98 1.86
CA LYS A 1081 6.27 66.59 1.71
C LYS A 1081 7.13 65.78 0.73
N PHE A 1082 7.52 66.37 -0.40
CA PHE A 1082 8.36 65.71 -1.40
C PHE A 1082 9.77 65.43 -0.88
N LEU A 1083 10.33 66.33 -0.06
CA LEU A 1083 11.61 66.12 0.61
C LEU A 1083 11.52 64.98 1.63
N ASP A 1084 10.46 64.94 2.45
CA ASP A 1084 10.25 63.88 3.45
C ASP A 1084 10.03 62.51 2.79
N GLU A 1085 9.25 62.45 1.71
CA GLU A 1085 9.01 61.23 0.93
C GLU A 1085 10.29 60.72 0.26
N ARG A 1086 11.09 61.62 -0.33
CA ARG A 1086 12.38 61.27 -0.93
C ARG A 1086 13.37 60.75 0.12
N LYS A 1087 13.38 61.36 1.31
CA LYS A 1087 14.20 60.93 2.44
C LYS A 1087 13.77 59.55 2.95
N ARG A 1088 12.46 59.29 3.03
CA ARG A 1088 11.90 57.99 3.44
C ARG A 1088 12.23 56.89 2.42
N LEU A 1089 12.09 57.18 1.12
CA LEU A 1089 12.41 56.21 0.06
C LEU A 1089 13.91 55.90 0.03
N ALA A 1090 14.78 56.89 0.18
CA ALA A 1090 16.23 56.69 0.27
C ALA A 1090 16.62 55.84 1.48
N MET A 1091 16.02 56.08 2.66
CA MET A 1091 16.25 55.23 3.84
C MET A 1091 15.75 53.79 3.61
N LYS A 1092 14.64 53.61 2.89
CA LYS A 1092 14.12 52.28 2.53
C LYS A 1092 15.07 51.55 1.60
N HIS A 1093 15.54 52.19 0.53
CA HIS A 1093 16.51 51.60 -0.41
C HIS A 1093 17.82 51.22 0.29
N GLN A 1094 18.30 52.07 1.21
CA GLN A 1094 19.48 51.79 2.01
C GLN A 1094 19.30 50.53 2.88
N LYS A 1095 18.19 50.43 3.62
CA LYS A 1095 17.88 49.25 4.45
C LYS A 1095 17.75 47.97 3.63
N GLU A 1096 17.11 48.03 2.46
CA GLU A 1096 16.96 46.88 1.57
C GLU A 1096 18.32 46.41 1.02
N MET A 1097 19.22 47.34 0.66
CA MET A 1097 20.59 47.01 0.24
C MET A 1097 21.41 46.40 1.37
N GLU A 1098 21.35 46.97 2.58
CA GLU A 1098 22.06 46.44 3.75
C GLU A 1098 21.57 45.03 4.12
N GLN A 1099 20.26 44.80 4.07
CA GLN A 1099 19.67 43.48 4.32
C GLN A 1099 20.10 42.47 3.25
N LEU A 1100 20.10 42.84 1.96
CA LEU A 1100 20.56 41.96 0.90
C LEU A 1100 22.04 41.60 1.10
N GLN A 1101 22.90 42.58 1.39
CA GLN A 1101 24.32 42.33 1.65
C GLN A 1101 24.55 41.43 2.89
N LYS A 1102 23.75 41.59 3.95
CA LYS A 1102 23.79 40.71 5.12
C LYS A 1102 23.44 39.27 4.73
N ASN A 1103 22.35 39.07 3.99
CA ASN A 1103 21.94 37.74 3.53
C ASN A 1103 23.00 37.10 2.61
N GLN A 1104 23.64 37.89 1.74
CA GLN A 1104 24.71 37.41 0.86
C GLN A 1104 25.96 36.95 1.64
N ARG A 1105 26.34 37.67 2.70
CA ARG A 1105 27.43 37.25 3.61
C ARG A 1105 27.10 35.94 4.32
N GLU A 1106 25.89 35.81 4.86
CA GLU A 1106 25.45 34.57 5.53
C GLU A 1106 25.41 33.37 4.57
N GLN A 1107 25.01 33.57 3.32
CA GLN A 1107 25.05 32.52 2.29
C GLN A 1107 26.47 32.08 1.96
N LEU A 1108 27.41 33.02 1.88
CA LEU A 1108 28.82 32.71 1.63
C LEU A 1108 29.42 31.92 2.80
N GLU A 1109 29.16 32.35 4.04
CA GLU A 1109 29.64 31.65 5.25
C GLU A 1109 29.10 30.22 5.34
N LYS A 1110 27.82 30.01 5.01
CA LYS A 1110 27.23 28.67 4.93
C LYS A 1110 27.90 27.79 3.88
N LEU A 1111 28.17 28.34 2.69
CA LEU A 1111 28.86 27.60 1.63
C LEU A 1111 30.31 27.26 2.01
N GLU A 1112 31.00 28.15 2.72
CA GLU A 1112 32.36 27.90 3.18
C GLU A 1112 32.40 26.80 4.25
N LYS A 1113 31.50 26.83 5.24
CA LYS A 1113 31.36 25.75 6.21
C LYS A 1113 31.05 24.41 5.55
N PHE A 1114 30.16 24.40 4.56
CA PHE A 1114 29.83 23.21 3.78
C PHE A 1114 31.04 22.67 3.01
N ASN A 1115 31.78 23.54 2.31
CA ASN A 1115 32.99 23.13 1.59
C ASN A 1115 34.09 22.60 2.53
N GLU A 1116 34.26 23.21 3.71
CA GLU A 1116 35.19 22.71 4.73
C GLU A 1116 34.80 21.34 5.27
N GLN A 1117 33.51 21.12 5.55
CA GLN A 1117 33.00 19.82 5.99
C GLN A 1117 33.20 18.75 4.92
N LEU A 1118 32.95 19.09 3.65
CA LEU A 1118 33.09 18.17 2.52
C LEU A 1118 34.56 17.79 2.25
N LEU A 1119 35.49 18.73 2.42
CA LEU A 1119 36.93 18.44 2.38
C LEU A 1119 37.37 17.60 3.57
N LYS A 1120 36.87 17.89 4.79
CA LYS A 1120 37.19 17.12 6.00
C LYS A 1120 36.69 15.68 5.94
N SER A 1121 35.47 15.44 5.44
CA SER A 1121 34.92 14.09 5.29
C SER A 1121 35.68 13.28 4.23
N HIS A 1122 36.09 13.92 3.12
CA HIS A 1122 36.92 13.27 2.10
C HIS A 1122 38.31 12.92 2.64
N HIS A 1123 38.93 13.80 3.43
CA HIS A 1123 40.22 13.53 4.08
C HIS A 1123 40.12 12.51 5.24
N ALA A 1124 38.99 12.41 5.95
CA ALA A 1124 38.79 11.38 6.97
C ALA A 1124 38.73 9.97 6.35
N ASN A 1125 38.09 9.82 5.18
CA ASN A 1125 38.08 8.56 4.42
C ASN A 1125 39.48 8.12 3.95
N LYS A 1126 40.42 9.08 3.80
CA LYS A 1126 41.84 8.81 3.47
C LYS A 1126 42.60 8.12 4.61
N GLN A 1127 42.25 8.39 5.87
CA GLN A 1127 42.91 7.77 7.03
C GLN A 1127 42.40 6.35 7.32
N VAL A 1128 41.12 6.07 7.05
CA VAL A 1128 40.51 4.76 7.29
C VAL A 1128 40.96 3.71 6.26
N GLN A 1129 41.20 4.10 5.00
CA GLN A 1129 41.73 3.17 3.98
C GLN A 1129 43.24 2.90 4.10
N GLY A 1130 44.01 3.75 4.77
CA GLY A 1130 45.46 3.60 4.94
C GLY A 1130 45.89 2.67 6.09
N GLN A 1131 45.01 2.33 7.02
CA GLN A 1131 45.32 1.47 8.19
C GLN A 1131 45.02 -0.02 7.98
N GLY A 1132 44.43 -0.43 6.85
CA GLY A 1132 44.00 -1.81 6.62
C GLY A 1132 45.04 -2.77 6.04
N HIS A 1133 46.28 -2.36 5.78
CA HIS A 1133 47.24 -3.17 5.00
C HIS A 1133 48.68 -3.23 5.52
N ALA A 1134 48.98 -2.79 6.75
CA ALA A 1134 50.32 -2.96 7.32
C ALA A 1134 50.25 -3.42 8.79
N ALA A 1135 50.88 -4.58 9.07
CA ALA A 1135 50.84 -5.39 10.30
C ALA A 1135 49.51 -6.18 10.44
N ASP A 1136 49.45 -7.51 10.34
CA ASP A 1136 50.31 -8.50 10.98
C ASP A 1136 50.75 -9.63 10.03
N GLY A 1137 52.05 -9.90 10.03
CA GLY A 1137 52.58 -11.19 9.64
C GLY A 1137 53.21 -11.82 10.86
N GLU A 1138 52.65 -12.93 11.35
CA GLU A 1138 53.40 -14.08 11.90
C GLU A 1138 52.49 -15.29 12.19
N VAL A 1139 52.68 -16.32 11.36
CA VAL A 1139 52.68 -17.78 11.59
C VAL A 1139 51.78 -18.39 12.69
N GLY A 1140 50.79 -19.19 12.25
CA GLY A 1140 50.18 -20.28 13.03
C GLY A 1140 49.16 -21.07 12.19
N GLY A 1141 49.45 -22.33 11.87
CA GLY A 1141 48.79 -23.10 10.81
C GLY A 1141 47.45 -23.77 11.16
N GLY A 1142 46.79 -24.27 10.12
CA GLY A 1142 45.62 -25.15 10.19
C GLY A 1142 44.88 -25.19 8.86
N ASP A 1143 44.79 -26.38 8.26
CA ASP A 1143 44.27 -26.67 6.92
C ASP A 1143 42.81 -26.23 6.67
N GLY A 1144 42.57 -25.68 5.48
CA GLY A 1144 41.24 -25.47 4.89
C GLY A 1144 41.33 -25.54 3.36
N PRO A 1145 40.48 -26.35 2.66
CA PRO A 1145 40.70 -26.71 1.27
C PRO A 1145 40.18 -25.67 0.28
N GLN A 1146 40.96 -25.49 -0.79
CA GLN A 1146 40.61 -24.79 -2.03
C GLN A 1146 39.42 -25.47 -2.73
N THR A 1147 38.45 -24.70 -3.21
CA THR A 1147 37.85 -24.93 -4.54
C THR A 1147 37.35 -23.61 -5.16
N CYS A 1148 38.09 -23.12 -6.14
CA CYS A 1148 37.56 -22.31 -7.22
C CYS A 1148 37.56 -23.21 -8.46
N HIS A 1149 36.39 -23.70 -8.86
CA HIS A 1149 36.22 -24.36 -10.15
C HIS A 1149 35.26 -23.54 -11.03
N THR A 1150 35.86 -22.84 -11.98
CA THR A 1150 35.24 -22.48 -13.25
C THR A 1150 35.10 -23.75 -14.09
N GLY A 1151 33.87 -24.05 -14.52
CA GLY A 1151 33.55 -25.23 -15.32
C GLY A 1151 32.47 -24.93 -16.34
N VAL A 1152 32.90 -24.64 -17.57
CA VAL A 1152 32.09 -24.69 -18.79
C VAL A 1152 31.74 -26.15 -19.08
N ARG A 1153 30.47 -26.49 -19.34
CA ARG A 1153 30.13 -27.69 -20.12
C ARG A 1153 28.81 -27.54 -20.88
N ALA A 1154 28.90 -27.86 -22.17
CA ALA A 1154 27.83 -28.08 -23.13
C ALA A 1154 27.25 -29.52 -22.99
N PRO A 1155 26.18 -29.88 -23.73
CA PRO A 1155 25.16 -30.86 -23.31
C PRO A 1155 25.41 -32.31 -23.80
N SER A 1156 24.75 -33.28 -23.17
CA SER A 1156 24.55 -34.62 -23.74
C SER A 1156 23.33 -35.35 -23.17
N HIS A 1157 22.39 -35.65 -24.08
CA HIS A 1157 21.56 -36.84 -24.26
C HIS A 1157 21.18 -37.79 -23.11
N VAL A 1158 19.86 -38.03 -23.04
CA VAL A 1158 19.13 -39.32 -23.07
C VAL A 1158 19.60 -40.43 -22.12
N THR A 1159 18.84 -40.66 -21.06
CA THR A 1159 17.89 -41.79 -20.95
C THR A 1159 16.81 -41.47 -19.94
#